data_AF-F9G2F2-F1
#
_entry.id   AF-F9G2F2-F1
#
_cell.length_a   1.000
_cell.length_b   1.000
_cell.length_c   1.000
_cell.angle_alpha   90.00
_cell.angle_beta   90.00
_cell.angle_gamma   90.00
#
_symmetry.space_group_name_H-M   'P 1'
#
loop_
_entity.id
_entity.type
_entity.pdbx_description
1 polymer ?
#
loop_
_entity_poly.entity_id
_entity_poly.type
_entity_poly.pdbx_seq_one_letter_code
_entity_poly.pdbx_strand_id
1 'polypeptide(L)'
;KAEPLPEWERGEQKDYSILKGTTVDKNGNLVNEKGHLFGKVVEGEIKQLIGLASDDQGTIWDKTGKAVGKAEPLPEWERGEQKDFSILKGAVVDKEGGLTNDKGDTIGKVTEGEIRQLVGLKADENGKIWRDGKVVGQAEPLAEWDRVQKKDRSILKGSKVNKVGKLVDANGTVVGKVVEGELKELVGKRADENGDIWNDSGEVIGKAEPVSVSEREDKSSAPFEHFPGATVESDGRVMYQGEQVGEVIEGDPKQLKGSEVDEDGDILDRRGNTVGKAKRWEAPEVEEEKPVDKSALAGKRVNKAGNLVSESGEIYGRVIEGDVQKLVGRMSDKDGNIRSESGDIIGKAELVSEGERGGKKEGPFAQLKNCTVGKDGKVVNGAGEVVGRLVIGDAKALAGRAVDDDGEITDSNGNVIGKAERWEEPEKEQKHNPLAGRKVNREGNVVDADGNIIGKLTSGELLDCAGKEIDEDGDVFNQKGSVIGHVSLLEDIPKEEEPEPEGETEEERLKREQAEAEEAKKTEEAEKNKKLAQQLAYQIEQTLERLRPICKSINDKISAAEAQKPEDRDEEELVRQVKPLIEDGGKILTETNGIIRGLDPDGRIARNAKQKVAGGEATPEEAHLANLLKELSTEIQTTIEEGKRKLEGMPHAKKEINPLWGLLAEPLFQIVAAVGLLLSGVLGLVGKLLGPILGPLLNGLGLGGLLDGLLGGLGLKKILGSLGLGDVVGTVTALSTINNHHAQLASGVAFLNDVTMRLFLIRHGETVDNVANLYAGSRDSALTAHGVMQAQRLASHLSEHVAIDRIFSSNLSRAVHTAQAILDAQKRAKDLKLIQVPELREKDFGTGEGSKFGAATKHEGSETPQAMRKRADVFLDEHLPRLHEDWTVCIVAHGIILGTFYKALRDRTSSSAGPDAELEGQTSAFVRPSWSNTGYIEALITRDSSDKHLQMRVVRINSVDHLKGLRKTRGGIGSAKFDAKQKTMDSFFKPTSRKRKLEDEDIVSR
;
A
#
# COMPACT_ATOMS: atom_id res chain seq x y z
N LYS A 1 5.21 -33.41 9.03
CA LYS A 1 4.57 -32.30 9.77
C LYS A 1 3.98 -31.37 8.72
N ALA A 2 2.66 -31.35 8.57
CA ALA A 2 2.01 -30.43 7.66
C ALA A 2 1.88 -29.08 8.36
N GLU A 3 2.34 -28.02 7.70
CA GLU A 3 2.14 -26.65 8.15
C GLU A 3 0.71 -26.19 7.80
N PRO A 4 0.03 -25.42 8.66
CA PRO A 4 -1.26 -24.84 8.32
C PRO A 4 -1.08 -23.80 7.22
N LEU A 5 -2.04 -23.77 6.28
CA LEU A 5 -2.06 -22.80 5.19
C LEU A 5 -2.06 -21.37 5.76
N PRO A 6 -1.27 -20.45 5.18
CA PRO A 6 -1.29 -19.03 5.53
C PRO A 6 -2.71 -18.45 5.50
N GLU A 7 -3.00 -17.44 6.33
CA GLU A 7 -4.34 -16.81 6.41
C GLU A 7 -4.89 -16.32 5.07
N TRP A 8 -4.04 -15.98 4.10
CA TRP A 8 -4.45 -15.50 2.78
C TRP A 8 -4.93 -16.60 1.82
N GLU A 9 -4.71 -17.88 2.14
CA GLU A 9 -5.30 -19.02 1.41
C GLU A 9 -6.67 -19.43 1.99
N ARG A 10 -7.09 -18.84 3.12
CA ARG A 10 -8.46 -18.98 3.65
C ARG A 10 -9.33 -17.92 2.96
N GLY A 11 -10.24 -18.34 2.09
CA GLY A 11 -11.13 -17.42 1.37
C GLY A 11 -11.87 -16.47 2.31
N GLU A 12 -12.02 -15.19 1.90
CA GLU A 12 -12.75 -14.17 2.67
C GLU A 12 -14.12 -14.68 3.12
N GLN A 13 -14.35 -14.68 4.44
CA GLN A 13 -15.64 -14.98 5.03
C GLN A 13 -16.54 -13.77 4.82
N LYS A 14 -17.45 -13.85 3.85
CA LYS A 14 -18.45 -12.80 3.59
C LYS A 14 -19.35 -12.64 4.82
N ASP A 15 -19.42 -11.43 5.36
CA ASP A 15 -20.31 -11.10 6.47
C ASP A 15 -21.72 -10.78 5.95
N TYR A 16 -22.63 -11.76 6.01
CA TYR A 16 -24.02 -11.59 5.57
C TYR A 16 -24.86 -10.78 6.56
N SER A 17 -24.39 -10.58 7.79
CA SER A 17 -25.15 -9.86 8.82
C SER A 17 -25.44 -8.40 8.43
N ILE A 18 -24.59 -7.82 7.58
CA ILE A 18 -24.73 -6.45 7.08
C ILE A 18 -25.93 -6.25 6.14
N LEU A 19 -26.53 -7.33 5.63
CA LEU A 19 -27.70 -7.27 4.76
C LEU A 19 -29.01 -7.19 5.54
N LYS A 20 -28.98 -7.43 6.86
CA LYS A 20 -30.16 -7.41 7.71
C LYS A 20 -30.85 -6.04 7.66
N GLY A 21 -32.13 -6.03 7.28
CA GLY A 21 -32.93 -4.80 7.22
C GLY A 21 -32.66 -3.90 6.01
N THR A 22 -31.85 -4.37 5.04
CA THR A 22 -31.70 -3.69 3.75
C THR A 22 -32.84 -4.07 2.79
N THR A 23 -33.16 -3.19 1.85
CA THR A 23 -34.23 -3.38 0.86
C THR A 23 -33.70 -3.31 -0.57
N VAL A 24 -34.34 -4.03 -1.49
CA VAL A 24 -33.90 -4.09 -2.89
C VAL A 24 -34.33 -2.83 -3.65
N ASP A 25 -33.39 -2.15 -4.30
CA ASP A 25 -33.65 -1.00 -5.17
C ASP A 25 -34.04 -1.41 -6.61
N LYS A 26 -34.37 -0.42 -7.44
CA LYS A 26 -34.75 -0.62 -8.85
C LYS A 26 -33.67 -1.27 -9.73
N ASN A 27 -32.42 -1.29 -9.27
CA ASN A 27 -31.26 -1.84 -9.97
C ASN A 27 -30.86 -3.22 -9.43
N GLY A 28 -31.58 -3.76 -8.45
CA GLY A 28 -31.25 -5.04 -7.80
C GLY A 28 -30.16 -4.93 -6.74
N ASN A 29 -29.93 -3.74 -6.19
CA ASN A 29 -29.00 -3.53 -5.08
C ASN A 29 -29.72 -3.56 -3.73
N LEU A 30 -29.03 -3.99 -2.68
CA LEU A 30 -29.54 -3.95 -1.31
C LEU A 30 -29.07 -2.67 -0.66
N VAL A 31 -30.03 -1.80 -0.31
CA VAL A 31 -29.78 -0.49 0.28
C VAL A 31 -30.47 -0.35 1.64
N ASN A 32 -29.86 0.39 2.56
CA ASN A 32 -30.52 0.74 3.81
C ASN A 32 -31.53 1.90 3.62
N GLU A 33 -32.21 2.31 4.70
CA GLU A 33 -33.17 3.43 4.68
C GLU A 33 -32.57 4.77 4.22
N LYS A 34 -31.24 4.92 4.28
CA LYS A 34 -30.49 6.10 3.83
C LYS A 34 -30.02 6.00 2.37
N GLY A 35 -30.35 4.90 1.68
CA GLY A 35 -29.94 4.64 0.29
C GLY A 35 -28.50 4.17 0.12
N HIS A 36 -27.79 3.85 1.21
CA HIS A 36 -26.42 3.34 1.15
C HIS A 36 -26.41 1.90 0.66
N LEU A 37 -25.43 1.57 -0.19
CA LEU A 37 -25.28 0.26 -0.81
C LEU A 37 -24.60 -0.73 0.14
N PHE A 38 -25.20 -1.88 0.37
CA PHE A 38 -24.68 -2.95 1.25
C PHE A 38 -24.53 -4.30 0.55
N GLY A 39 -25.32 -4.55 -0.49
CA GLY A 39 -25.34 -5.84 -1.16
C GLY A 39 -25.94 -5.77 -2.55
N LYS A 40 -26.00 -6.93 -3.19
CA LYS A 40 -26.64 -7.09 -4.49
C LYS A 40 -27.43 -8.38 -4.56
N VAL A 41 -28.59 -8.35 -5.21
CA VAL A 41 -29.39 -9.54 -5.50
C VAL A 41 -28.59 -10.47 -6.41
N VAL A 42 -28.45 -11.73 -5.98
CA VAL A 42 -27.80 -12.80 -6.73
C VAL A 42 -28.80 -13.86 -7.21
N GLU A 43 -29.99 -13.93 -6.60
CA GLU A 43 -31.04 -14.90 -6.94
C GLU A 43 -32.43 -14.25 -6.86
N GLY A 44 -33.29 -14.54 -7.84
CA GLY A 44 -34.66 -14.02 -7.95
C GLY A 44 -34.82 -12.90 -8.98
N GLU A 45 -36.07 -12.66 -9.42
CA GLU A 45 -36.35 -11.67 -10.47
C GLU A 45 -36.40 -10.25 -9.88
N ILE A 46 -35.43 -9.40 -10.23
CA ILE A 46 -35.27 -8.05 -9.66
C ILE A 46 -36.59 -7.26 -9.62
N LYS A 47 -37.39 -7.28 -10.69
CA LYS A 47 -38.67 -6.58 -10.77
C LYS A 47 -39.68 -6.97 -9.67
N GLN A 48 -39.63 -8.21 -9.21
CA GLN A 48 -40.50 -8.74 -8.16
C GLN A 48 -39.94 -8.53 -6.75
N LEU A 49 -38.65 -8.22 -6.65
CA LEU A 49 -37.93 -8.07 -5.39
C LEU A 49 -37.82 -6.61 -4.93
N ILE A 50 -38.04 -5.64 -5.81
CA ILE A 50 -37.97 -4.20 -5.49
C ILE A 50 -38.82 -3.88 -4.25
N GLY A 51 -38.18 -3.29 -3.24
CA GLY A 51 -38.80 -2.90 -1.97
C GLY A 51 -38.98 -4.02 -0.94
N LEU A 52 -38.55 -5.26 -1.23
CA LEU A 52 -38.53 -6.36 -0.26
C LEU A 52 -37.24 -6.34 0.55
N ALA A 53 -37.31 -6.82 1.80
CA ALA A 53 -36.21 -6.78 2.76
C ALA A 53 -35.39 -8.09 2.77
N SER A 54 -34.09 -7.95 3.03
CA SER A 54 -33.16 -9.07 3.25
C SER A 54 -32.95 -9.34 4.75
N ASP A 55 -32.75 -10.62 5.10
CA ASP A 55 -32.28 -11.04 6.42
C ASP A 55 -30.73 -11.07 6.53
N ASP A 56 -30.22 -11.49 7.69
CA ASP A 56 -28.79 -11.60 8.00
C ASP A 56 -28.09 -12.79 7.34
N GLN A 57 -28.81 -13.59 6.54
CA GLN A 57 -28.27 -14.64 5.69
C GLN A 57 -28.38 -14.28 4.20
N GLY A 58 -28.82 -13.05 3.88
CA GLY A 58 -29.02 -12.60 2.52
C GLY A 58 -30.29 -13.15 1.85
N THR A 59 -31.24 -13.74 2.58
CA THR A 59 -32.51 -14.20 2.02
C THR A 59 -33.50 -13.05 1.95
N ILE A 60 -34.15 -12.88 0.79
CA ILE A 60 -35.16 -11.85 0.55
C ILE A 60 -36.55 -12.48 0.68
N TRP A 61 -37.36 -11.90 1.55
CA TRP A 61 -38.67 -12.42 1.93
C TRP A 61 -39.79 -11.58 1.33
N ASP A 62 -40.83 -12.24 0.82
CA ASP A 62 -42.06 -11.56 0.44
C ASP A 62 -42.94 -11.24 1.66
N LYS A 63 -44.02 -10.49 1.43
CA LYS A 63 -44.97 -10.08 2.48
C LYS A 63 -45.73 -11.26 3.12
N THR A 64 -45.60 -12.47 2.59
CA THR A 64 -46.23 -13.69 3.11
C THR A 64 -45.24 -14.56 3.90
N GLY A 65 -43.98 -14.14 4.03
CA GLY A 65 -42.93 -14.87 4.72
C GLY A 65 -42.32 -15.99 3.87
N LYS A 66 -42.46 -15.95 2.54
CA LYS A 66 -41.84 -16.91 1.63
C LYS A 66 -40.53 -16.33 1.07
N ALA A 67 -39.48 -17.14 1.05
CA ALA A 67 -38.22 -16.78 0.41
C ALA A 67 -38.40 -16.67 -1.11
N VAL A 68 -38.14 -15.48 -1.65
CA VAL A 68 -38.35 -15.14 -3.08
C VAL A 68 -37.08 -14.69 -3.80
N GLY A 69 -36.00 -14.42 -3.07
CA GLY A 69 -34.70 -14.10 -3.64
C GLY A 69 -33.55 -14.27 -2.66
N LYS A 70 -32.32 -14.10 -3.15
CA LYS A 70 -31.09 -14.01 -2.34
C LYS A 70 -30.23 -12.84 -2.75
N ALA A 71 -29.46 -12.34 -1.80
CA ALA A 71 -28.53 -11.25 -1.92
C ALA A 71 -27.17 -11.64 -1.33
N GLU A 72 -26.11 -11.07 -1.88
CA GLU A 72 -24.76 -11.17 -1.32
C GLU A 72 -24.27 -9.80 -0.85
N PRO A 73 -23.50 -9.75 0.26
CA PRO A 73 -22.89 -8.54 0.75
C PRO A 73 -21.80 -8.07 -0.22
N LEU A 74 -21.74 -6.76 -0.43
CA LEU A 74 -20.69 -6.12 -1.22
C LEU A 74 -19.49 -5.78 -0.31
N PRO A 75 -18.24 -5.97 -0.78
CA PRO A 75 -17.05 -5.52 -0.07
C PRO A 75 -17.10 -4.02 0.24
N GLU A 76 -16.46 -3.57 1.32
CA GLU A 76 -16.46 -2.17 1.78
C GLU A 76 -16.15 -1.13 0.71
N TRP A 77 -15.24 -1.45 -0.20
CA TRP A 77 -14.83 -0.58 -1.29
C TRP A 77 -15.83 -0.52 -2.46
N GLU A 78 -16.74 -1.49 -2.61
CA GLU A 78 -17.84 -1.44 -3.59
C GLU A 78 -19.09 -0.76 -3.03
N ARG A 79 -19.16 -0.53 -1.71
CA ARG A 79 -20.32 0.08 -1.01
C ARG A 79 -20.44 1.61 -1.20
N GLY A 80 -19.43 2.25 -1.80
CA GLY A 80 -19.38 3.70 -2.09
C GLY A 80 -19.07 4.58 -0.86
N GLU A 81 -18.70 5.85 -1.09
CA GLU A 81 -18.46 6.81 0.01
C GLU A 81 -19.74 7.03 0.83
N GLN A 82 -19.67 6.76 2.14
CA GLN A 82 -20.75 7.07 3.07
C GLN A 82 -20.80 8.58 3.33
N LYS A 83 -21.74 9.25 2.66
CA LYS A 83 -21.99 10.67 2.85
C LYS A 83 -22.69 10.91 4.19
N ASP A 84 -22.11 11.76 5.03
CA ASP A 84 -22.74 12.16 6.30
C ASP A 84 -23.76 13.29 6.06
N PHE A 85 -25.04 12.91 5.96
CA PHE A 85 -26.15 13.85 5.78
C PHE A 85 -26.45 14.68 7.03
N SER A 86 -25.98 14.27 8.21
CA SER A 86 -26.28 14.94 9.47
C SER A 86 -25.74 16.38 9.50
N ILE A 87 -24.67 16.64 8.74
CA ILE A 87 -24.07 17.98 8.61
C ILE A 87 -25.03 19.00 8.00
N LEU A 88 -26.01 18.56 7.20
CA LEU A 88 -26.95 19.46 6.52
C LEU A 88 -28.07 19.93 7.44
N LYS A 89 -28.17 19.39 8.66
CA LYS A 89 -29.21 19.74 9.62
C LYS A 89 -29.16 21.24 9.93
N GLY A 90 -30.21 21.94 9.52
CA GLY A 90 -30.35 23.37 9.73
C GLY A 90 -29.65 24.26 8.69
N ALA A 91 -28.92 23.68 7.73
CA ALA A 91 -28.26 24.41 6.65
C ALA A 91 -29.28 25.03 5.69
N VAL A 92 -29.01 26.26 5.26
CA VAL A 92 -29.93 27.10 4.47
C VAL A 92 -29.53 27.08 3.01
N VAL A 93 -30.50 26.90 2.12
CA VAL A 93 -30.28 26.95 0.67
C VAL A 93 -29.98 28.38 0.22
N ASP A 94 -28.86 28.57 -0.47
CA ASP A 94 -28.45 29.85 -1.06
C ASP A 94 -29.06 30.07 -2.47
N LYS A 95 -28.71 31.20 -3.09
CA LYS A 95 -29.26 31.60 -4.40
C LYS A 95 -28.75 30.74 -5.58
N GLU A 96 -27.67 29.99 -5.37
CA GLU A 96 -27.00 29.16 -6.36
C GLU A 96 -27.33 27.66 -6.16
N GLY A 97 -28.10 27.33 -5.12
CA GLY A 97 -28.49 25.96 -4.78
C GLY A 97 -27.49 25.25 -3.87
N GLY A 98 -26.53 25.96 -3.29
CA GLY A 98 -25.69 25.46 -2.20
C GLY A 98 -26.41 25.49 -0.85
N LEU A 99 -26.01 24.64 0.10
CA LEU A 99 -26.50 24.64 1.47
C LEU A 99 -25.42 25.19 2.38
N THR A 100 -25.73 26.30 3.04
CA THR A 100 -24.81 27.03 3.91
C THR A 100 -25.13 26.79 5.37
N ASN A 101 -24.10 26.52 6.17
CA ASN A 101 -24.24 26.35 7.63
C ASN A 101 -24.34 27.71 8.34
N ASP A 102 -24.55 27.71 9.66
CA ASP A 102 -24.63 28.93 10.48
C ASP A 102 -23.32 29.76 10.51
N LYS A 103 -22.20 29.19 10.06
CA LYS A 103 -20.90 29.86 9.92
C LYS A 103 -20.70 30.49 8.53
N GLY A 104 -21.65 30.28 7.61
CA GLY A 104 -21.60 30.77 6.24
C GLY A 104 -20.84 29.87 5.25
N ASP A 105 -20.44 28.66 5.65
CA ASP A 105 -19.74 27.72 4.79
C ASP A 105 -20.73 26.91 3.95
N THR A 106 -20.48 26.77 2.64
CA THR A 106 -21.26 25.87 1.77
C THR A 106 -20.83 24.43 2.02
N ILE A 107 -21.72 23.64 2.62
CA ILE A 107 -21.48 22.27 3.08
C ILE A 107 -22.35 21.23 2.35
N GLY A 108 -23.27 21.68 1.49
CA GLY A 108 -24.13 20.82 0.69
C GLY A 108 -24.57 21.48 -0.59
N LYS A 109 -25.28 20.73 -1.43
CA LYS A 109 -25.94 21.22 -2.65
C LYS A 109 -27.31 20.58 -2.81
N VAL A 110 -28.26 21.34 -3.34
CA VAL A 110 -29.58 20.85 -3.72
C VAL A 110 -29.44 19.90 -4.91
N THR A 111 -30.05 18.72 -4.80
CA THR A 111 -30.08 17.70 -5.85
C THR A 111 -31.46 17.54 -6.47
N GLU A 112 -32.53 17.85 -5.75
CA GLU A 112 -33.90 17.82 -6.28
C GLU A 112 -34.72 19.04 -5.84
N GLY A 113 -35.57 19.53 -6.76
CA GLY A 113 -36.44 20.69 -6.58
C GLY A 113 -35.92 21.96 -7.28
N GLU A 114 -36.81 22.94 -7.48
CA GLU A 114 -36.46 24.16 -8.21
C GLU A 114 -35.75 25.16 -7.29
N ILE A 115 -34.45 25.41 -7.53
CA ILE A 115 -33.56 26.21 -6.65
C ILE A 115 -34.18 27.55 -6.26
N ARG A 116 -34.79 28.28 -7.21
CA ARG A 116 -35.43 29.59 -6.97
C ARG A 116 -36.54 29.52 -5.92
N GLN A 117 -37.21 28.38 -5.81
CA GLN A 117 -38.26 28.13 -4.84
C GLN A 117 -37.72 27.55 -3.53
N LEU A 118 -36.45 27.19 -3.43
CA LEU A 118 -35.86 26.57 -2.24
C LEU A 118 -34.97 27.53 -1.45
N VAL A 119 -34.51 28.62 -2.06
CA VAL A 119 -33.69 29.67 -1.41
C VAL A 119 -34.28 30.09 -0.07
N GLY A 120 -33.46 30.05 0.99
CA GLY A 120 -33.84 30.43 2.34
C GLY A 120 -34.53 29.35 3.17
N LEU A 121 -34.85 28.19 2.59
CA LEU A 121 -35.36 27.03 3.33
C LEU A 121 -34.22 26.22 3.96
N LYS A 122 -34.54 25.49 5.02
CA LYS A 122 -33.58 24.65 5.76
C LYS A 122 -33.72 23.18 5.38
N ALA A 123 -32.58 22.49 5.32
CA ALA A 123 -32.54 21.03 5.24
C ALA A 123 -32.56 20.37 6.63
N ASP A 124 -33.10 19.17 6.71
CA ASP A 124 -33.01 18.31 7.88
C ASP A 124 -31.77 17.41 7.85
N GLU A 125 -31.62 16.57 8.87
CA GLU A 125 -30.49 15.63 9.03
C GLU A 125 -30.43 14.50 8.00
N ASN A 126 -31.43 14.40 7.13
CA ASN A 126 -31.51 13.47 6.01
C ASN A 126 -31.44 14.20 4.65
N GLY A 127 -31.13 15.50 4.65
CA GLY A 127 -31.03 16.32 3.45
C GLY A 127 -32.38 16.71 2.83
N LYS A 128 -33.52 16.51 3.51
CA LYS A 128 -34.83 16.92 2.99
C LYS A 128 -35.11 18.39 3.33
N ILE A 129 -35.62 19.13 2.35
CA ILE A 129 -35.96 20.54 2.49
C ILE A 129 -37.48 20.66 2.62
N TRP A 130 -37.94 21.29 3.71
CA TRP A 130 -39.35 21.34 4.08
C TRP A 130 -39.96 22.73 3.90
N ARG A 131 -41.22 22.77 3.45
CA ARG A 131 -42.09 23.95 3.46
C ARG A 131 -43.49 23.51 3.85
N ASP A 132 -44.07 24.16 4.86
CA ASP A 132 -45.44 23.92 5.35
C ASP A 132 -45.77 22.43 5.59
N GLY A 133 -44.82 21.69 6.17
CA GLY A 133 -44.99 20.26 6.51
C GLY A 133 -44.90 19.30 5.32
N LYS A 134 -44.50 19.77 4.12
CA LYS A 134 -44.23 18.93 2.94
C LYS A 134 -42.79 19.06 2.49
N VAL A 135 -42.22 17.95 2.01
CA VAL A 135 -40.90 17.93 1.38
C VAL A 135 -41.01 18.57 0.02
N VAL A 136 -40.25 19.64 -0.21
CA VAL A 136 -40.26 20.43 -1.46
C VAL A 136 -38.94 20.37 -2.22
N GLY A 137 -37.89 19.81 -1.62
CA GLY A 137 -36.61 19.57 -2.26
C GLY A 137 -35.73 18.60 -1.49
N GLN A 138 -34.63 18.18 -2.11
CA GLN A 138 -33.63 17.30 -1.51
C GLN A 138 -32.23 17.84 -1.78
N ALA A 139 -31.33 17.61 -0.83
CA ALA A 139 -29.95 18.07 -0.87
C ALA A 139 -28.99 16.95 -0.45
N GLU A 140 -27.77 17.03 -0.97
CA GLU A 140 -26.67 16.14 -0.62
C GLU A 140 -25.50 16.92 -0.03
N PRO A 141 -24.77 16.33 0.94
CA PRO A 141 -23.57 16.95 1.50
C PRO A 141 -22.46 16.99 0.45
N LEU A 142 -21.72 18.09 0.43
CA LEU A 142 -20.50 18.21 -0.36
C LEU A 142 -19.41 17.34 0.29
N ALA A 143 -18.58 16.73 -0.56
CA ALA A 143 -17.40 16.00 -0.12
C ALA A 143 -16.52 16.91 0.73
N GLU A 144 -15.80 16.34 1.70
CA GLU A 144 -15.04 17.11 2.70
C GLU A 144 -14.02 18.08 2.07
N TRP A 145 -13.51 17.75 0.88
CA TRP A 145 -12.58 18.57 0.09
C TRP A 145 -13.26 19.62 -0.80
N ASP A 146 -14.57 19.52 -1.05
CA ASP A 146 -15.38 20.47 -1.81
C ASP A 146 -16.00 21.58 -0.94
N ARG A 147 -15.90 21.47 0.39
CA ARG A 147 -16.38 22.50 1.34
C ARG A 147 -15.46 23.72 1.24
N VAL A 148 -15.98 24.82 0.68
CA VAL A 148 -15.17 25.82 -0.03
C VAL A 148 -14.17 26.61 0.83
N GLN A 149 -12.92 26.54 0.37
CA GLN A 149 -11.84 27.53 0.42
C GLN A 149 -12.32 28.94 0.06
N LYS A 150 -12.21 29.90 1.00
CA LYS A 150 -12.40 31.33 0.66
C LYS A 150 -11.32 31.75 -0.34
N LYS A 151 -11.66 31.85 -1.64
CA LYS A 151 -10.74 32.36 -2.68
C LYS A 151 -10.37 33.80 -2.33
N ASP A 152 -9.09 34.04 -2.09
CA ASP A 152 -8.56 35.36 -1.79
C ASP A 152 -8.70 36.29 -3.01
N ARG A 153 -9.66 37.22 -2.95
CA ARG A 153 -9.97 38.20 -4.01
C ARG A 153 -9.04 39.40 -3.99
N SER A 154 -8.19 39.56 -2.96
CA SER A 154 -7.26 40.68 -2.84
C SER A 154 -6.27 40.75 -4.01
N ILE A 155 -5.99 39.62 -4.67
CA ILE A 155 -5.09 39.51 -5.82
C ILE A 155 -5.58 40.26 -7.07
N LEU A 156 -6.87 40.60 -7.14
CA LEU A 156 -7.46 41.33 -8.26
C LEU A 156 -7.21 42.84 -8.17
N LYS A 157 -6.78 43.33 -7.01
CA LYS A 157 -6.62 44.76 -6.74
C LYS A 157 -5.64 45.41 -7.72
N GLY A 158 -6.16 46.36 -8.50
CA GLY A 158 -5.38 47.13 -9.47
C GLY A 158 -5.13 46.43 -10.81
N SER A 159 -5.61 45.19 -11.00
CA SER A 159 -5.53 44.47 -12.28
C SER A 159 -6.45 45.10 -13.34
N LYS A 160 -6.06 44.98 -14.62
CA LYS A 160 -6.72 45.64 -15.76
C LYS A 160 -7.36 44.61 -16.69
N VAL A 161 -8.60 44.86 -17.13
CA VAL A 161 -9.30 43.97 -18.06
C VAL A 161 -8.72 44.09 -19.48
N ASN A 162 -8.43 42.95 -20.12
CA ASN A 162 -7.98 42.87 -21.51
C ASN A 162 -9.13 42.60 -22.50
N LYS A 163 -8.84 42.61 -23.81
CA LYS A 163 -9.84 42.45 -24.89
C LYS A 163 -10.57 41.10 -24.89
N VAL A 164 -10.08 40.10 -24.15
CA VAL A 164 -10.67 38.76 -24.03
C VAL A 164 -11.36 38.54 -22.67
N GLY A 165 -11.53 39.59 -21.86
CA GLY A 165 -12.26 39.50 -20.58
C GLY A 165 -11.45 38.90 -19.43
N LYS A 166 -10.12 38.86 -19.55
CA LYS A 166 -9.21 38.46 -18.47
C LYS A 166 -8.61 39.70 -17.80
N LEU A 167 -8.36 39.62 -16.50
CA LEU A 167 -7.72 40.68 -15.72
C LEU A 167 -6.23 40.38 -15.60
N VAL A 168 -5.42 41.32 -16.05
CA VAL A 168 -3.96 41.23 -16.03
C VAL A 168 -3.35 42.18 -15.01
N ASP A 169 -2.34 41.71 -14.29
CA ASP A 169 -1.58 42.54 -13.35
C ASP A 169 -0.58 43.47 -14.08
N ALA A 170 0.21 44.23 -13.32
CA ALA A 170 1.21 45.14 -13.87
C ALA A 170 2.32 44.44 -14.67
N ASN A 171 2.51 43.14 -14.48
CA ASN A 171 3.50 42.32 -15.18
C ASN A 171 2.90 41.60 -16.40
N GLY A 172 1.63 41.85 -16.74
CA GLY A 172 0.91 41.19 -17.83
C GLY A 172 0.43 39.78 -17.50
N THR A 173 0.52 39.35 -16.23
CA THR A 173 0.07 38.02 -15.79
C THR A 173 -1.43 38.02 -15.57
N VAL A 174 -2.14 37.02 -16.08
CA VAL A 174 -3.58 36.86 -15.85
C VAL A 174 -3.79 36.47 -14.38
N VAL A 175 -4.54 37.30 -13.64
CA VAL A 175 -4.86 37.09 -12.22
C VAL A 175 -6.36 36.91 -11.98
N GLY A 176 -7.20 37.30 -12.93
CA GLY A 176 -8.66 37.14 -12.84
C GLY A 176 -9.36 37.05 -14.19
N LYS A 177 -10.68 36.83 -14.15
CA LYS A 177 -11.58 36.88 -15.29
C LYS A 177 -12.84 37.67 -14.96
N VAL A 178 -13.37 38.39 -15.93
CA VAL A 178 -14.65 39.10 -15.81
C VAL A 178 -15.78 38.07 -15.75
N VAL A 179 -16.68 38.24 -14.78
CA VAL A 179 -17.87 37.41 -14.59
C VAL A 179 -19.17 38.19 -14.81
N GLU A 180 -19.14 39.52 -14.72
CA GLU A 180 -20.31 40.38 -14.87
C GLU A 180 -19.95 41.70 -15.56
N GLY A 181 -20.84 42.19 -16.43
CA GLY A 181 -20.72 43.46 -17.18
C GLY A 181 -20.37 43.29 -18.66
N GLU A 182 -20.58 44.34 -19.46
CA GLU A 182 -20.34 44.30 -20.91
C GLU A 182 -18.85 44.45 -21.26
N LEU A 183 -18.27 43.42 -21.88
CA LEU A 183 -16.83 43.36 -22.14
C LEU A 183 -16.29 44.58 -22.90
N LYS A 184 -17.04 45.12 -23.87
CA LYS A 184 -16.62 46.29 -24.65
C LYS A 184 -16.40 47.55 -23.79
N GLU A 185 -17.13 47.68 -22.68
CA GLU A 185 -17.06 48.83 -21.77
C GLU A 185 -16.05 48.60 -20.64
N LEU A 186 -15.76 47.33 -20.33
CA LEU A 186 -14.84 46.92 -19.27
C LEU A 186 -13.38 46.89 -19.73
N VAL A 187 -13.11 46.72 -21.03
CA VAL A 187 -11.74 46.66 -21.57
C VAL A 187 -10.96 47.90 -21.16
N GLY A 188 -9.88 47.66 -20.43
CA GLY A 188 -8.96 48.67 -19.94
C GLY A 188 -9.33 49.31 -18.61
N LYS A 189 -10.46 48.92 -17.99
CA LYS A 189 -10.86 49.32 -16.64
C LYS A 189 -10.20 48.43 -15.58
N ARG A 190 -10.20 48.88 -14.33
CA ARG A 190 -9.48 48.24 -13.21
C ARG A 190 -10.41 47.66 -12.18
N ALA A 191 -10.02 46.53 -11.60
CA ALA A 191 -10.71 45.91 -10.48
C ALA A 191 -10.12 46.31 -9.12
N ASP A 192 -10.95 46.30 -8.08
CA ASP A 192 -10.54 46.48 -6.69
C ASP A 192 -10.30 45.15 -5.95
N GLU A 193 -10.09 45.21 -4.63
CA GLU A 193 -9.83 44.05 -3.77
C GLU A 193 -11.04 43.13 -3.55
N ASN A 194 -12.24 43.59 -3.91
CA ASN A 194 -13.47 42.81 -3.85
C ASN A 194 -13.83 42.19 -5.21
N GLY A 195 -13.10 42.57 -6.27
CA GLY A 195 -13.36 42.15 -7.64
C GLY A 195 -14.32 43.06 -8.40
N ASP A 196 -14.68 44.22 -7.86
CA ASP A 196 -15.55 45.18 -8.55
C ASP A 196 -14.73 46.01 -9.56
N ILE A 197 -15.24 46.16 -10.78
CA ILE A 197 -14.61 46.90 -11.89
C ILE A 197 -15.27 48.26 -12.04
N TRP A 198 -14.46 49.31 -11.98
CA TRP A 198 -14.93 50.70 -11.87
C TRP A 198 -14.75 51.49 -13.17
N ASN A 199 -15.72 52.36 -13.48
CA ASN A 199 -15.60 53.35 -14.53
C ASN A 199 -14.86 54.62 -14.05
N ASP A 200 -14.59 55.56 -14.97
CA ASP A 200 -13.83 56.78 -14.64
C ASP A 200 -14.64 57.79 -13.79
N SER A 201 -15.96 57.58 -13.64
CA SER A 201 -16.84 58.35 -12.76
C SER A 201 -17.00 57.74 -11.36
N GLY A 202 -16.36 56.60 -11.08
CA GLY A 202 -16.37 55.96 -9.77
C GLY A 202 -17.59 55.07 -9.50
N GLU A 203 -18.23 54.55 -10.53
CA GLU A 203 -19.33 53.59 -10.43
C GLU A 203 -18.87 52.18 -10.84
N VAL A 204 -19.43 51.15 -10.20
CA VAL A 204 -19.17 49.74 -10.54
C VAL A 204 -19.92 49.38 -11.81
N ILE A 205 -19.19 48.99 -12.84
CA ILE A 205 -19.74 48.63 -14.18
C ILE A 205 -19.52 47.16 -14.53
N GLY A 206 -18.79 46.41 -13.71
CA GLY A 206 -18.62 44.97 -13.89
C GLY A 206 -18.00 44.30 -12.66
N LYS A 207 -17.91 42.96 -12.68
CA LYS A 207 -17.27 42.17 -11.64
C LYS A 207 -16.31 41.14 -12.20
N ALA A 208 -15.31 40.80 -11.40
CA ALA A 208 -14.25 39.88 -11.72
C ALA A 208 -14.02 38.86 -10.61
N GLU A 209 -13.54 37.68 -10.99
CA GLU A 209 -13.15 36.63 -10.07
C GLU A 209 -11.71 36.15 -10.31
N PRO A 210 -11.00 35.74 -9.25
CA PRO A 210 -9.64 35.22 -9.36
C PRO A 210 -9.65 33.88 -10.10
N VAL A 211 -8.77 33.76 -11.10
CA VAL A 211 -8.57 32.49 -11.83
C VAL A 211 -7.65 31.56 -11.04
N SER A 212 -7.83 30.25 -11.24
CA SER A 212 -7.03 29.21 -10.57
C SER A 212 -5.55 29.29 -10.95
N VAL A 213 -4.63 28.80 -10.10
CA VAL A 213 -3.19 28.83 -10.38
C VAL A 213 -2.84 28.16 -11.71
N SER A 214 -3.57 27.11 -12.08
CA SER A 214 -3.52 26.42 -13.38
C SER A 214 -3.95 27.29 -14.58
N GLU A 215 -4.90 28.20 -14.41
CA GLU A 215 -5.32 29.16 -15.45
C GLU A 215 -4.40 30.41 -15.52
N ARG A 216 -3.49 30.58 -14.54
CA ARG A 216 -2.48 31.66 -14.52
C ARG A 216 -1.22 31.31 -15.32
N GLU A 217 -1.10 30.07 -15.81
CA GLU A 217 0.08 29.56 -16.51
C GLU A 217 -0.06 29.56 -18.05
N ASP A 218 -1.21 29.97 -18.60
CA ASP A 218 -1.32 30.29 -20.03
C ASP A 218 -0.57 31.60 -20.32
N LYS A 219 0.72 31.49 -20.65
CA LYS A 219 1.31 32.42 -21.60
C LYS A 219 0.68 32.13 -22.96
N SER A 220 -0.45 32.78 -23.28
CA SER A 220 -0.85 32.89 -24.68
C SER A 220 0.13 33.83 -25.37
N SER A 221 1.29 33.31 -25.78
CA SER A 221 2.04 33.97 -26.84
C SER A 221 1.20 33.84 -28.10
N ALA A 222 0.96 34.94 -28.79
CA ALA A 222 0.05 34.97 -29.92
C ALA A 222 0.55 33.99 -31.03
N PRO A 223 -0.34 33.31 -31.80
CA PRO A 223 0.02 32.18 -32.66
C PRO A 223 1.14 32.46 -33.67
N PHE A 224 1.33 33.73 -34.04
CA PHE A 224 2.35 34.20 -34.97
C PHE A 224 3.36 35.20 -34.37
N GLU A 225 3.39 35.39 -33.04
CA GLU A 225 4.26 36.35 -32.33
C GLU A 225 5.76 36.20 -32.69
N HIS A 226 6.19 34.99 -33.03
CA HIS A 226 7.58 34.67 -33.38
C HIS A 226 7.87 34.72 -34.89
N PHE A 227 6.89 35.09 -35.72
CA PHE A 227 7.01 35.14 -37.18
C PHE A 227 6.69 36.54 -37.74
N PRO A 228 7.41 37.61 -37.32
CA PRO A 228 7.11 38.98 -37.72
C PRO A 228 7.33 39.17 -39.23
N GLY A 229 6.26 39.44 -39.98
CA GLY A 229 6.29 39.59 -41.44
C GLY A 229 5.99 38.29 -42.20
N ALA A 230 5.29 37.33 -41.59
CA ALA A 230 4.72 36.20 -42.31
C ALA A 230 3.72 36.67 -43.38
N THR A 231 3.74 36.04 -44.56
CA THR A 231 2.90 36.44 -45.70
C THR A 231 2.13 35.28 -46.30
N VAL A 232 0.95 35.58 -46.87
CA VAL A 232 0.05 34.59 -47.46
C VAL A 232 0.40 34.31 -48.93
N GLU A 233 0.46 33.05 -49.34
CA GLU A 233 0.58 32.63 -50.74
C GLU A 233 -0.77 32.40 -51.42
N SER A 234 -0.78 32.33 -52.76
CA SER A 234 -1.99 32.18 -53.59
C SER A 234 -2.80 30.90 -53.33
N ASP A 235 -2.20 29.90 -52.70
CA ASP A 235 -2.82 28.63 -52.35
C ASP A 235 -3.25 28.56 -50.86
N GLY A 236 -3.11 29.66 -50.13
CA GLY A 236 -3.53 29.77 -48.73
C GLY A 236 -2.49 29.35 -47.71
N ARG A 237 -1.26 29.02 -48.13
CA ARG A 237 -0.16 28.79 -47.20
C ARG A 237 0.39 30.10 -46.66
N VAL A 238 0.70 30.14 -45.37
CA VAL A 238 1.38 31.27 -44.73
C VAL A 238 2.86 30.93 -44.61
N MET A 239 3.70 31.76 -45.22
CA MET A 239 5.13 31.55 -45.36
C MET A 239 5.92 32.56 -44.55
N TYR A 240 6.96 32.09 -43.87
CA TYR A 240 7.94 32.90 -43.18
C TYR A 240 9.34 32.39 -43.51
N GLN A 241 10.22 33.26 -44.04
CA GLN A 241 11.59 32.91 -44.46
C GLN A 241 11.70 31.69 -45.40
N GLY A 242 10.68 31.44 -46.21
CA GLY A 242 10.65 30.33 -47.17
C GLY A 242 10.09 29.00 -46.63
N GLU A 243 9.69 28.96 -45.35
CA GLU A 243 9.05 27.80 -44.73
C GLU A 243 7.57 28.08 -44.46
N GLN A 244 6.75 27.03 -44.57
CA GLN A 244 5.33 27.11 -44.26
C GLN A 244 5.12 27.09 -42.75
N VAL A 245 4.58 28.16 -42.21
CA VAL A 245 4.32 28.34 -40.77
C VAL A 245 2.83 28.35 -40.42
N GLY A 246 1.96 28.52 -41.42
CA GLY A 246 0.52 28.53 -41.21
C GLY A 246 -0.30 28.26 -42.47
N GLU A 247 -1.61 28.30 -42.30
CA GLU A 247 -2.60 28.24 -43.39
C GLU A 247 -3.75 29.21 -43.13
N VAL A 248 -4.26 29.83 -44.20
CA VAL A 248 -5.42 30.71 -44.17
C VAL A 248 -6.67 29.89 -43.90
N ILE A 249 -7.44 30.32 -42.91
CA ILE A 249 -8.70 29.69 -42.49
C ILE A 249 -9.92 30.57 -42.78
N GLU A 250 -9.72 31.88 -42.98
CA GLU A 250 -10.78 32.83 -43.25
C GLU A 250 -10.35 33.86 -44.29
N GLY A 251 -11.17 34.04 -45.33
CA GLY A 251 -10.91 34.90 -46.50
C GLY A 251 -10.39 34.15 -47.73
N ASP A 252 -10.51 34.75 -48.93
CA ASP A 252 -10.11 34.12 -50.21
C ASP A 252 -8.58 34.18 -50.41
N PRO A 253 -7.85 33.04 -50.41
CA PRO A 253 -6.40 33.01 -50.52
C PRO A 253 -5.83 33.73 -51.75
N LYS A 254 -6.59 33.78 -52.85
CA LYS A 254 -6.13 34.45 -54.08
C LYS A 254 -6.13 35.97 -53.93
N GLN A 255 -7.01 36.51 -53.08
CA GLN A 255 -7.14 37.94 -52.82
C GLN A 255 -6.25 38.40 -51.65
N LEU A 256 -5.92 37.47 -50.76
CA LEU A 256 -5.05 37.69 -49.60
C LEU A 256 -3.56 37.47 -49.90
N LYS A 257 -3.22 37.04 -51.12
CA LYS A 257 -1.82 36.81 -51.54
C LYS A 257 -0.95 38.05 -51.31
N GLY A 258 0.09 37.88 -50.51
CA GLY A 258 1.05 38.94 -50.16
C GLY A 258 0.59 39.87 -49.03
N SER A 259 -0.56 39.60 -48.41
CA SER A 259 -0.94 40.24 -47.14
C SER A 259 -0.11 39.69 -45.98
N GLU A 260 0.18 40.56 -45.02
CA GLU A 260 0.92 40.22 -43.81
C GLU A 260 -0.04 39.65 -42.75
N VAL A 261 0.46 38.70 -41.96
CA VAL A 261 -0.24 38.11 -40.83
C VAL A 261 0.32 38.71 -39.54
N ASP A 262 -0.55 39.24 -38.68
CA ASP A 262 -0.15 39.78 -37.39
C ASP A 262 0.05 38.68 -36.33
N GLU A 263 0.51 39.08 -35.14
CA GLU A 263 0.85 38.16 -34.05
C GLU A 263 -0.31 37.26 -33.63
N ASP A 264 -1.56 37.75 -33.74
CA ASP A 264 -2.79 37.05 -33.36
C ASP A 264 -3.35 36.14 -34.48
N GLY A 265 -2.77 36.22 -35.69
CA GLY A 265 -3.20 35.46 -36.85
C GLY A 265 -4.21 36.18 -37.74
N ASP A 266 -4.43 37.47 -37.54
CA ASP A 266 -5.26 38.30 -38.42
C ASP A 266 -4.45 38.73 -39.66
N ILE A 267 -5.06 38.60 -40.84
CA ILE A 267 -4.45 38.93 -42.13
C ILE A 267 -4.83 40.37 -42.47
N LEU A 268 -3.83 41.24 -42.63
CA LEU A 268 -4.03 42.68 -42.80
C LEU A 268 -3.90 43.11 -44.27
N ASP A 269 -4.73 44.08 -44.67
CA ASP A 269 -4.57 44.77 -45.96
C ASP A 269 -3.46 45.84 -45.88
N ARG A 270 -3.09 46.45 -47.01
CA ARG A 270 -2.08 47.53 -47.07
C ARG A 270 -2.44 48.80 -46.27
N ARG A 271 -3.67 48.88 -45.76
CA ARG A 271 -4.18 50.00 -44.94
C ARG A 271 -4.30 49.61 -43.45
N GLY A 272 -3.94 48.38 -43.08
CA GLY A 272 -3.95 47.87 -41.72
C GLY A 272 -5.30 47.33 -41.24
N ASN A 273 -6.26 47.07 -42.13
CA ASN A 273 -7.54 46.48 -41.76
C ASN A 273 -7.50 44.95 -41.86
N THR A 274 -8.16 44.27 -40.92
CA THR A 274 -8.32 42.80 -40.94
C THR A 274 -9.22 42.37 -42.11
N VAL A 275 -8.67 41.54 -42.98
CA VAL A 275 -9.33 41.03 -44.20
C VAL A 275 -9.37 39.50 -44.28
N GLY A 276 -8.74 38.81 -43.33
CA GLY A 276 -8.79 37.34 -43.21
C GLY A 276 -8.15 36.85 -41.92
N LYS A 277 -8.08 35.53 -41.72
CA LYS A 277 -7.42 34.88 -40.57
C LYS A 277 -6.61 33.66 -40.99
N ALA A 278 -5.53 33.40 -40.28
CA ALA A 278 -4.65 32.26 -40.44
C ALA A 278 -4.49 31.48 -39.13
N LYS A 279 -4.18 30.18 -39.22
CA LYS A 279 -3.76 29.34 -38.09
C LYS A 279 -2.40 28.70 -38.37
N ARG A 280 -1.73 28.21 -37.33
CA ARG A 280 -0.45 27.49 -37.43
C ARG A 280 -0.63 26.13 -38.14
N TRP A 281 0.36 25.74 -38.94
CA TRP A 281 0.36 24.49 -39.72
C TRP A 281 1.33 23.46 -39.10
N GLU A 282 0.96 22.18 -39.10
CA GLU A 282 1.74 21.04 -38.57
C GLU A 282 1.82 19.91 -39.62
N ALA A 283 2.99 19.30 -39.79
CA ALA A 283 3.25 18.29 -40.83
C ALA A 283 2.92 16.85 -40.35
N PRO A 284 2.30 15.98 -41.18
CA PRO A 284 2.07 14.56 -40.85
C PRO A 284 3.29 13.65 -41.18
N GLU A 285 3.59 12.67 -40.31
CA GLU A 285 4.75 11.76 -40.40
C GLU A 285 4.50 10.48 -41.23
N VAL A 286 5.57 9.95 -41.88
CA VAL A 286 5.66 8.64 -42.55
C VAL A 286 6.89 7.89 -41.99
N GLU A 287 6.75 6.61 -41.60
CA GLU A 287 7.81 5.80 -40.96
C GLU A 287 8.62 4.93 -41.97
N GLU A 288 9.95 4.80 -41.76
CA GLU A 288 10.84 3.80 -42.38
C GLU A 288 11.45 2.86 -41.31
N GLU A 289 11.48 1.54 -41.56
CA GLU A 289 12.03 0.51 -40.66
C GLU A 289 13.55 0.26 -40.83
N LYS A 290 14.26 -0.02 -39.72
CA LYS A 290 15.70 -0.38 -39.71
C LYS A 290 15.93 -1.90 -39.71
N PRO A 291 17.05 -2.41 -40.28
CA PRO A 291 17.27 -3.84 -40.50
C PRO A 291 17.59 -4.65 -39.23
N VAL A 292 16.96 -5.83 -39.11
CA VAL A 292 17.21 -6.85 -38.08
C VAL A 292 18.50 -7.62 -38.38
N ASP A 293 19.33 -7.89 -37.35
CA ASP A 293 20.55 -8.71 -37.47
C ASP A 293 20.19 -10.19 -37.71
N LYS A 294 20.58 -10.72 -38.88
CA LYS A 294 20.27 -12.08 -39.36
C LYS A 294 21.47 -13.03 -39.29
N SER A 295 22.56 -12.62 -38.66
CA SER A 295 23.83 -13.35 -38.65
C SER A 295 23.73 -14.80 -38.15
N ALA A 296 22.77 -15.12 -37.25
CA ALA A 296 22.57 -16.48 -36.73
C ALA A 296 22.05 -17.49 -37.78
N LEU A 297 21.60 -17.01 -38.95
CA LEU A 297 21.21 -17.85 -40.08
C LEU A 297 22.41 -18.34 -40.90
N ALA A 298 23.59 -17.75 -40.73
CA ALA A 298 24.76 -18.14 -41.51
C ALA A 298 25.08 -19.64 -41.36
N GLY A 299 25.17 -20.35 -42.49
CA GLY A 299 25.53 -21.77 -42.55
C GLY A 299 24.43 -22.75 -42.15
N LYS A 300 23.22 -22.29 -41.82
CA LYS A 300 22.08 -23.16 -41.49
C LYS A 300 21.46 -23.74 -42.76
N ARG A 301 21.02 -25.00 -42.71
CA ARG A 301 20.55 -25.75 -43.89
C ARG A 301 19.04 -25.88 -43.91
N VAL A 302 18.42 -25.67 -45.06
CA VAL A 302 16.96 -25.80 -45.22
C VAL A 302 16.54 -27.27 -45.17
N ASN A 303 15.57 -27.61 -44.33
CA ASN A 303 14.97 -28.94 -44.25
C ASN A 303 13.71 -29.06 -45.13
N LYS A 304 13.09 -30.26 -45.17
CA LYS A 304 11.88 -30.51 -45.97
C LYS A 304 10.65 -29.70 -45.55
N ALA A 305 10.66 -29.10 -44.37
CA ALA A 305 9.59 -28.26 -43.84
C ALA A 305 9.83 -26.75 -44.11
N GLY A 306 10.89 -26.39 -44.83
CA GLY A 306 11.22 -24.98 -45.10
C GLY A 306 11.87 -24.26 -43.92
N ASN A 307 12.37 -24.99 -42.92
CA ASN A 307 13.08 -24.42 -41.78
C ASN A 307 14.60 -24.56 -41.97
N LEU A 308 15.32 -23.53 -41.54
CA LEU A 308 16.79 -23.51 -41.51
C LEU A 308 17.23 -24.11 -40.19
N VAL A 309 17.90 -25.25 -40.27
CA VAL A 309 18.31 -26.02 -39.09
C VAL A 309 19.83 -26.10 -38.96
N SER A 310 20.30 -26.30 -37.72
CA SER A 310 21.66 -26.74 -37.44
C SER A 310 21.89 -28.19 -37.88
N GLU A 311 23.14 -28.65 -37.81
CA GLU A 311 23.49 -30.07 -38.00
C GLU A 311 22.81 -30.99 -36.97
N SER A 312 22.49 -30.46 -35.78
CA SER A 312 21.73 -31.16 -34.74
C SER A 312 20.20 -31.13 -34.93
N GLY A 313 19.69 -30.47 -35.98
CA GLY A 313 18.26 -30.40 -36.31
C GLY A 313 17.47 -29.29 -35.59
N GLU A 314 18.14 -28.43 -34.83
CA GLU A 314 17.54 -27.28 -34.15
C GLU A 314 17.19 -26.16 -35.15
N ILE A 315 16.01 -25.53 -35.01
CA ILE A 315 15.50 -24.54 -35.96
C ILE A 315 16.03 -23.14 -35.59
N TYR A 316 16.64 -22.45 -36.56
CA TYR A 316 17.20 -21.10 -36.42
C TYR A 316 16.48 -20.08 -37.31
N GLY A 317 15.95 -20.51 -38.45
CA GLY A 317 15.23 -19.65 -39.38
C GLY A 317 14.13 -20.36 -40.14
N ARG A 318 13.33 -19.59 -40.87
CA ARG A 318 12.33 -20.11 -41.81
C ARG A 318 12.50 -19.42 -43.16
N VAL A 319 12.35 -20.19 -44.23
CA VAL A 319 12.33 -19.66 -45.60
C VAL A 319 11.07 -18.81 -45.79
N ILE A 320 11.26 -17.55 -46.17
CA ILE A 320 10.19 -16.60 -46.48
C ILE A 320 10.05 -16.34 -47.98
N GLU A 321 11.10 -16.64 -48.76
CA GLU A 321 11.12 -16.39 -50.20
C GLU A 321 11.84 -17.54 -50.92
N GLY A 322 11.27 -18.01 -52.04
CA GLY A 322 11.80 -19.10 -52.86
C GLY A 322 11.07 -20.44 -52.68
N ASP A 323 11.22 -21.34 -53.65
CA ASP A 323 10.54 -22.64 -53.69
C ASP A 323 11.21 -23.65 -52.75
N VAL A 324 10.57 -23.95 -51.63
CA VAL A 324 11.09 -24.83 -50.57
C VAL A 324 11.60 -26.15 -51.11
N GLN A 325 10.94 -26.75 -52.11
CA GLN A 325 11.36 -28.05 -52.66
C GLN A 325 12.73 -27.99 -53.35
N LYS A 326 13.07 -26.83 -53.95
CA LYS A 326 14.37 -26.58 -54.61
C LYS A 326 15.44 -26.07 -53.63
N LEU A 327 15.01 -25.59 -52.46
CA LEU A 327 15.88 -25.06 -51.42
C LEU A 327 16.28 -26.10 -50.38
N VAL A 328 15.56 -27.23 -50.27
CA VAL A 328 15.93 -28.32 -49.36
C VAL A 328 17.40 -28.71 -49.55
N GLY A 329 18.16 -28.68 -48.46
CA GLY A 329 19.58 -29.01 -48.45
C GLY A 329 20.50 -27.83 -48.76
N ARG A 330 19.99 -26.66 -49.15
CA ARG A 330 20.79 -25.44 -49.39
C ARG A 330 21.07 -24.69 -48.09
N MET A 331 22.14 -23.89 -48.07
CA MET A 331 22.58 -23.13 -46.89
C MET A 331 22.31 -21.63 -47.08
N SER A 332 22.01 -20.92 -45.99
CA SER A 332 21.90 -19.46 -46.01
C SER A 332 23.20 -18.76 -45.61
N ASP A 333 23.38 -17.55 -46.11
CA ASP A 333 24.42 -16.62 -45.67
C ASP A 333 23.98 -15.79 -44.44
N LYS A 334 24.89 -14.94 -43.95
CA LYS A 334 24.70 -14.09 -42.76
C LYS A 334 23.58 -13.06 -42.89
N ASP A 335 23.12 -12.80 -44.10
CA ASP A 335 22.05 -11.84 -44.38
C ASP A 335 20.71 -12.58 -44.61
N GLY A 336 20.69 -13.92 -44.44
CA GLY A 336 19.53 -14.78 -44.61
C GLY A 336 19.27 -15.21 -46.06
N ASN A 337 20.19 -14.97 -47.00
CA ASN A 337 19.99 -15.39 -48.40
C ASN A 337 20.46 -16.82 -48.62
N ILE A 338 19.64 -17.62 -49.31
CA ILE A 338 19.91 -19.02 -49.65
C ILE A 338 20.40 -19.07 -51.09
N ARG A 339 21.60 -19.63 -51.30
CA ARG A 339 22.29 -19.59 -52.59
C ARG A 339 22.35 -20.95 -53.29
N SER A 340 22.36 -20.92 -54.62
CA SER A 340 22.63 -22.07 -55.49
C SER A 340 24.12 -22.45 -55.46
N GLU A 341 24.48 -23.58 -56.08
CA GLU A 341 25.88 -23.96 -56.34
C GLU A 341 26.63 -22.97 -57.25
N SER A 342 25.92 -22.21 -58.09
CA SER A 342 26.47 -21.15 -58.93
C SER A 342 26.65 -19.81 -58.18
N GLY A 343 26.16 -19.71 -56.93
CA GLY A 343 26.26 -18.51 -56.09
C GLY A 343 25.09 -17.54 -56.19
N ASP A 344 24.09 -17.84 -57.02
CA ASP A 344 22.88 -17.03 -57.22
C ASP A 344 21.93 -17.16 -56.01
N ILE A 345 21.27 -16.07 -55.63
CA ILE A 345 20.27 -16.08 -54.56
C ILE A 345 18.99 -16.71 -55.09
N ILE A 346 18.61 -17.86 -54.52
CA ILE A 346 17.44 -18.64 -54.91
C ILE A 346 16.35 -18.66 -53.83
N GLY A 347 16.63 -18.10 -52.66
CA GLY A 347 15.63 -17.89 -51.61
C GLY A 347 16.12 -16.97 -50.48
N LYS A 348 15.22 -16.58 -49.58
CA LYS A 348 15.54 -15.80 -48.37
C LYS A 348 14.89 -16.41 -47.15
N ALA A 349 15.51 -16.18 -46.00
CA ALA A 349 15.09 -16.67 -44.71
C ALA A 349 15.02 -15.56 -43.66
N GLU A 350 14.12 -15.74 -42.70
CA GLU A 350 14.02 -14.94 -41.49
C GLU A 350 14.38 -15.76 -40.26
N LEU A 351 14.69 -15.06 -39.18
CA LEU A 351 15.19 -15.64 -37.94
C LEU A 351 14.00 -15.94 -37.02
N VAL A 352 13.88 -17.18 -36.58
CA VAL A 352 12.73 -17.58 -35.73
C VAL A 352 13.01 -17.23 -34.27
N SER A 353 11.98 -16.80 -33.56
CA SER A 353 12.06 -16.37 -32.16
C SER A 353 12.57 -17.50 -31.25
N GLU A 354 13.23 -17.16 -30.13
CA GLU A 354 13.79 -18.17 -29.20
C GLU A 354 12.75 -19.15 -28.66
N GLY A 355 11.48 -18.76 -28.61
CA GLY A 355 10.38 -19.63 -28.19
C GLY A 355 10.04 -20.76 -29.17
N GLU A 356 10.41 -20.62 -30.45
CA GLU A 356 10.13 -21.62 -31.50
C GLU A 356 11.32 -22.57 -31.76
N ARG A 357 12.43 -22.41 -31.03
CA ARG A 357 13.67 -23.21 -31.24
C ARG A 357 13.65 -24.60 -30.59
N GLY A 358 12.63 -24.94 -29.81
CA GLY A 358 12.51 -26.24 -29.12
C GLY A 358 11.41 -27.14 -29.71
N GLY A 359 11.79 -28.24 -30.36
CA GLY A 359 10.86 -29.30 -30.82
C GLY A 359 10.40 -30.25 -29.69
N LYS A 360 9.10 -30.59 -29.73
CA LYS A 360 8.26 -31.38 -28.79
C LYS A 360 8.87 -32.58 -28.04
N LYS A 361 8.41 -32.77 -26.79
CA LYS A 361 7.52 -33.88 -26.33
C LYS A 361 7.08 -33.64 -24.87
N GLU A 362 5.77 -33.63 -24.60
CA GLU A 362 5.10 -34.16 -23.38
C GLU A 362 3.61 -33.76 -23.38
N GLY A 363 2.78 -34.52 -24.10
CA GLY A 363 1.33 -34.51 -23.90
C GLY A 363 0.94 -35.49 -22.78
N PRO A 364 -0.22 -35.31 -22.11
CA PRO A 364 -0.65 -36.09 -20.94
C PRO A 364 -0.73 -37.61 -21.15
N PHE A 365 -0.86 -38.08 -22.40
CA PHE A 365 -0.89 -39.51 -22.75
C PHE A 365 0.35 -39.98 -23.52
N ALA A 366 1.33 -39.11 -23.79
CA ALA A 366 2.49 -39.39 -24.65
C ALA A 366 3.40 -40.54 -24.18
N GLN A 367 3.29 -40.95 -22.91
CA GLN A 367 4.05 -42.06 -22.32
C GLN A 367 3.24 -43.38 -22.25
N LEU A 368 1.97 -43.36 -22.64
CA LEU A 368 1.04 -44.50 -22.53
C LEU A 368 0.75 -45.06 -23.93
N LYS A 369 0.84 -46.38 -24.09
CA LYS A 369 0.60 -47.03 -25.38
C LYS A 369 -0.84 -47.52 -25.49
N ASN A 370 -1.46 -47.27 -26.64
CA ASN A 370 -2.78 -47.77 -27.04
C ASN A 370 -3.91 -47.35 -26.09
N CYS A 371 -4.00 -46.06 -25.75
CA CYS A 371 -5.09 -45.50 -24.97
C CYS A 371 -6.39 -45.48 -25.78
N THR A 372 -7.48 -46.02 -25.23
CA THR A 372 -8.81 -46.02 -25.84
C THR A 372 -9.91 -45.69 -24.85
N VAL A 373 -11.03 -45.15 -25.32
CA VAL A 373 -12.17 -44.79 -24.48
C VAL A 373 -13.04 -46.02 -24.20
N GLY A 374 -13.35 -46.29 -22.94
CA GLY A 374 -14.27 -47.31 -22.46
C GLY A 374 -15.73 -46.87 -22.53
N LYS A 375 -16.66 -47.83 -22.43
CA LYS A 375 -18.11 -47.59 -22.56
C LYS A 375 -18.70 -46.72 -21.45
N ASP A 376 -18.01 -46.60 -20.32
CA ASP A 376 -18.34 -45.78 -19.16
C ASP A 376 -17.64 -44.41 -19.18
N GLY A 377 -16.90 -44.10 -20.24
CA GLY A 377 -16.16 -42.84 -20.39
C GLY A 377 -14.80 -42.84 -19.71
N LYS A 378 -14.34 -43.98 -19.16
CA LYS A 378 -12.96 -44.11 -18.66
C LYS A 378 -12.00 -44.37 -19.82
N VAL A 379 -10.79 -43.85 -19.78
CA VAL A 379 -9.74 -44.16 -20.76
C VAL A 379 -8.88 -45.28 -20.22
N VAL A 380 -8.75 -46.34 -21.01
CA VAL A 380 -7.95 -47.52 -20.68
C VAL A 380 -6.73 -47.63 -21.59
N ASN A 381 -5.60 -48.04 -21.04
CA ASN A 381 -4.39 -48.33 -21.81
C ASN A 381 -4.44 -49.73 -22.45
N GLY A 382 -3.42 -50.10 -23.23
CA GLY A 382 -3.32 -51.43 -23.84
C GLY A 382 -3.28 -52.62 -22.86
N ALA A 383 -3.09 -52.39 -21.56
CA ALA A 383 -3.14 -53.39 -20.50
C ALA A 383 -4.52 -53.50 -19.82
N GLY A 384 -5.47 -52.63 -20.18
CA GLY A 384 -6.81 -52.57 -19.59
C GLY A 384 -6.91 -51.76 -18.29
N GLU A 385 -5.85 -51.05 -17.92
CA GLU A 385 -5.82 -50.21 -16.72
C GLU A 385 -6.47 -48.85 -17.01
N VAL A 386 -7.25 -48.34 -16.05
CA VAL A 386 -7.85 -47.00 -16.16
C VAL A 386 -6.76 -45.96 -15.93
N VAL A 387 -6.46 -45.18 -16.96
CA VAL A 387 -5.41 -44.16 -16.96
C VAL A 387 -5.96 -42.76 -17.19
N GLY A 388 -7.26 -42.63 -17.45
CA GLY A 388 -7.90 -41.36 -17.75
C GLY A 388 -9.40 -41.42 -17.73
N ARG A 389 -10.02 -40.28 -18.03
CA ARG A 389 -11.45 -40.16 -18.26
C ARG A 389 -11.73 -39.17 -19.39
N LEU A 390 -12.84 -39.41 -20.08
CA LEU A 390 -13.37 -38.54 -21.10
C LEU A 390 -13.93 -37.26 -20.45
N VAL A 391 -13.48 -36.11 -20.93
CA VAL A 391 -13.96 -34.79 -20.48
C VAL A 391 -14.90 -34.14 -21.48
N ILE A 392 -14.74 -34.44 -22.77
CA ILE A 392 -15.56 -33.90 -23.86
C ILE A 392 -15.92 -35.05 -24.81
N GLY A 393 -17.20 -35.15 -25.15
CA GLY A 393 -17.76 -36.17 -26.06
C GLY A 393 -18.63 -37.19 -25.34
N ASP A 394 -19.50 -37.87 -26.10
CA ASP A 394 -20.37 -38.92 -25.55
C ASP A 394 -19.60 -40.24 -25.40
N ALA A 395 -19.56 -40.76 -24.16
CA ALA A 395 -18.84 -41.99 -23.81
C ALA A 395 -19.31 -43.21 -24.62
N LYS A 396 -20.60 -43.29 -24.95
CA LYS A 396 -21.12 -44.40 -25.76
C LYS A 396 -20.73 -44.28 -27.23
N ALA A 397 -20.75 -43.08 -27.79
CA ALA A 397 -20.36 -42.81 -29.18
C ALA A 397 -18.84 -42.90 -29.42
N LEU A 398 -18.03 -42.60 -28.41
CA LEU A 398 -16.56 -42.61 -28.50
C LEU A 398 -15.92 -43.90 -27.98
N ALA A 399 -16.71 -44.83 -27.44
CA ALA A 399 -16.21 -46.11 -26.96
C ALA A 399 -15.42 -46.87 -28.04
N GLY A 400 -14.20 -47.29 -27.70
CA GLY A 400 -13.26 -47.99 -28.58
C GLY A 400 -12.41 -47.09 -29.47
N ARG A 401 -12.59 -45.76 -29.44
CA ARG A 401 -11.73 -44.83 -30.18
C ARG A 401 -10.41 -44.56 -29.46
N ALA A 402 -9.37 -44.35 -30.24
CA ALA A 402 -8.04 -44.04 -29.75
C ALA A 402 -7.94 -42.60 -29.24
N VAL A 403 -7.18 -42.41 -28.16
CA VAL A 403 -6.82 -41.12 -27.58
C VAL A 403 -5.36 -40.85 -27.95
N ASP A 404 -5.08 -39.66 -28.50
CA ASP A 404 -3.71 -39.27 -28.86
C ASP A 404 -2.90 -38.74 -27.66
N ASP A 405 -1.62 -38.43 -27.90
CA ASP A 405 -0.67 -37.97 -26.88
C ASP A 405 -1.16 -36.73 -26.11
N ASP A 406 -1.94 -35.87 -26.75
CA ASP A 406 -2.46 -34.61 -26.22
C ASP A 406 -3.86 -34.77 -25.58
N GLY A 407 -4.41 -35.99 -25.62
CA GLY A 407 -5.71 -36.33 -25.06
C GLY A 407 -6.88 -36.10 -26.02
N GLU A 408 -6.63 -35.86 -27.31
CA GLU A 408 -7.67 -35.65 -28.31
C GLU A 408 -8.12 -36.98 -28.95
N ILE A 409 -9.40 -37.05 -29.29
CA ILE A 409 -10.02 -38.19 -29.96
C ILE A 409 -10.54 -37.68 -31.29
N THR A 410 -10.00 -38.21 -32.39
CA THR A 410 -10.33 -37.74 -33.73
C THR A 410 -11.21 -38.72 -34.51
N ASP A 411 -11.97 -38.19 -35.47
CA ASP A 411 -12.66 -38.99 -36.48
C ASP A 411 -11.71 -39.39 -37.61
N SER A 412 -12.21 -40.19 -38.56
CA SER A 412 -11.43 -40.62 -39.72
C SER A 412 -11.02 -39.49 -40.67
N ASN A 413 -11.58 -38.29 -40.50
CA ASN A 413 -11.27 -37.10 -41.26
C ASN A 413 -10.29 -36.17 -40.51
N GLY A 414 -9.84 -36.55 -39.30
CA GLY A 414 -8.92 -35.79 -38.47
C GLY A 414 -9.59 -34.68 -37.64
N ASN A 415 -10.92 -34.63 -37.56
CA ASN A 415 -11.61 -33.66 -36.71
C ASN A 415 -11.64 -34.15 -35.26
N VAL A 416 -11.40 -33.26 -34.30
CA VAL A 416 -11.50 -33.57 -32.87
C VAL A 416 -12.96 -33.73 -32.48
N ILE A 417 -13.34 -34.96 -32.12
CA ILE A 417 -14.72 -35.35 -31.74
C ILE A 417 -14.84 -35.67 -30.24
N GLY A 418 -13.72 -35.69 -29.52
CA GLY A 418 -13.71 -35.83 -28.08
C GLY A 418 -12.36 -35.46 -27.47
N LYS A 419 -12.35 -35.29 -26.15
CA LYS A 419 -11.14 -35.00 -25.38
C LYS A 419 -11.15 -35.78 -24.07
N ALA A 420 -10.00 -36.29 -23.67
CA ALA A 420 -9.76 -37.03 -22.45
C ALA A 420 -8.66 -36.36 -21.62
N GLU A 421 -8.70 -36.60 -20.31
CA GLU A 421 -7.68 -36.18 -19.36
C GLU A 421 -7.20 -37.37 -18.52
N ARG A 422 -6.00 -37.24 -17.93
CA ARG A 422 -5.45 -38.25 -17.02
C ARG A 422 -6.19 -38.25 -15.68
N TRP A 423 -6.55 -39.43 -15.18
CA TRP A 423 -7.39 -39.58 -13.99
C TRP A 423 -7.19 -40.97 -13.35
N GLU A 424 -7.03 -40.99 -12.03
CA GLU A 424 -6.91 -42.17 -11.17
C GLU A 424 -7.97 -42.07 -10.05
N GLU A 425 -8.49 -43.21 -9.58
CA GLU A 425 -9.60 -43.26 -8.61
C GLU A 425 -9.07 -43.14 -7.17
N PRO A 426 -9.52 -42.16 -6.34
CA PRO A 426 -9.00 -41.97 -4.99
C PRO A 426 -9.55 -43.00 -3.99
N GLU A 427 -8.67 -43.59 -3.17
CA GLU A 427 -9.03 -44.47 -2.04
C GLU A 427 -9.60 -43.68 -0.85
N LYS A 428 -10.59 -44.23 -0.14
CA LYS A 428 -11.28 -43.57 1.00
C LYS A 428 -10.64 -43.95 2.34
N GLU A 429 -10.21 -42.96 3.13
CA GLU A 429 -9.88 -43.11 4.56
C GLU A 429 -11.13 -42.86 5.45
N GLN A 430 -11.33 -43.70 6.48
CA GLN A 430 -12.40 -43.57 7.48
C GLN A 430 -11.92 -42.75 8.69
N LYS A 431 -12.74 -41.80 9.18
CA LYS A 431 -12.47 -41.02 10.41
C LYS A 431 -13.04 -41.75 11.63
N HIS A 432 -12.25 -41.87 12.70
CA HIS A 432 -12.66 -42.49 13.97
C HIS A 432 -13.06 -41.42 15.01
N ASN A 433 -14.14 -41.65 15.77
CA ASN A 433 -14.64 -40.77 16.82
C ASN A 433 -13.89 -40.99 18.15
N PRO A 434 -13.37 -39.94 18.82
CA PRO A 434 -12.59 -40.05 20.05
C PRO A 434 -13.39 -40.52 21.29
N LEU A 435 -14.72 -40.48 21.25
CA LEU A 435 -15.60 -40.98 22.31
C LEU A 435 -15.86 -42.49 22.23
N ALA A 436 -15.60 -43.10 21.07
CA ALA A 436 -15.90 -44.50 20.80
C ALA A 436 -15.15 -45.44 21.77
N GLY A 437 -15.87 -46.41 22.32
CA GLY A 437 -15.38 -47.39 23.29
C GLY A 437 -15.29 -46.90 24.74
N ARG A 438 -15.61 -45.63 25.02
CA ARG A 438 -15.62 -45.08 26.40
C ARG A 438 -16.98 -45.25 27.07
N LYS A 439 -17.02 -45.09 28.40
CA LYS A 439 -18.22 -45.28 29.22
C LYS A 439 -18.69 -43.98 29.85
N VAL A 440 -20.02 -43.81 29.89
CA VAL A 440 -20.65 -42.72 30.62
C VAL A 440 -20.60 -43.00 32.12
N ASN A 441 -20.18 -42.04 32.93
CA ASN A 441 -20.13 -42.18 34.38
C ASN A 441 -21.52 -41.96 35.02
N ARG A 442 -21.64 -42.06 36.35
CA ARG A 442 -22.92 -41.89 37.07
C ARG A 442 -23.48 -40.47 37.06
N GLU A 443 -22.72 -39.50 36.57
CA GLU A 443 -23.08 -38.08 36.48
C GLU A 443 -23.38 -37.66 35.04
N GLY A 444 -23.28 -38.60 34.08
CA GLY A 444 -23.55 -38.35 32.66
C GLY A 444 -22.32 -37.88 31.91
N ASN A 445 -21.14 -37.90 32.51
CA ASN A 445 -19.88 -37.44 31.90
C ASN A 445 -19.08 -38.61 31.33
N VAL A 446 -18.35 -38.34 30.25
CA VAL A 446 -17.39 -39.26 29.64
C VAL A 446 -16.00 -38.71 29.89
N VAL A 447 -15.19 -39.51 30.56
CA VAL A 447 -13.83 -39.12 30.94
C VAL A 447 -12.78 -39.79 30.07
N ASP A 448 -11.62 -39.15 29.94
CA ASP A 448 -10.43 -39.74 29.35
C ASP A 448 -9.60 -40.57 30.34
N ALA A 449 -8.49 -41.13 29.85
CA ALA A 449 -7.59 -41.96 30.65
C ALA A 449 -6.91 -41.16 31.78
N ASP A 450 -6.84 -39.83 31.65
CA ASP A 450 -6.26 -38.91 32.63
C ASP A 450 -7.30 -38.36 33.62
N GLY A 451 -8.58 -38.73 33.43
CA GLY A 451 -9.69 -38.34 34.30
C GLY A 451 -10.38 -37.02 33.92
N ASN A 452 -10.05 -36.42 32.78
CA ASN A 452 -10.69 -35.19 32.31
C ASN A 452 -12.01 -35.51 31.62
N ILE A 453 -13.02 -34.66 31.84
CA ILE A 453 -14.31 -34.79 31.17
C ILE A 453 -14.14 -34.32 29.71
N ILE A 454 -14.37 -35.23 28.77
CA ILE A 454 -14.26 -34.95 27.33
C ILE A 454 -15.60 -34.96 26.60
N GLY A 455 -16.65 -35.49 27.22
CA GLY A 455 -18.00 -35.51 26.66
C GLY A 455 -19.06 -35.61 27.74
N LYS A 456 -20.30 -35.29 27.41
CA LYS A 456 -21.45 -35.38 28.33
C LYS A 456 -22.66 -35.93 27.60
N LEU A 457 -23.47 -36.69 28.33
CA LEU A 457 -24.73 -37.26 27.87
C LEU A 457 -25.69 -36.11 27.54
N THR A 458 -26.06 -35.99 26.27
CA THR A 458 -26.96 -34.96 25.75
C THR A 458 -28.37 -35.48 25.52
N SER A 459 -28.55 -36.81 25.43
CA SER A 459 -29.88 -37.44 25.43
C SER A 459 -29.86 -38.83 26.07
N GLY A 460 -31.02 -39.28 26.57
CA GLY A 460 -31.19 -40.56 27.25
C GLY A 460 -31.28 -40.42 28.77
N GLU A 461 -31.87 -41.41 29.45
CA GLU A 461 -31.96 -41.39 30.90
C GLU A 461 -30.61 -41.76 31.55
N LEU A 462 -30.13 -40.90 32.45
CA LEU A 462 -28.84 -41.04 33.12
C LEU A 462 -28.67 -42.41 33.83
N LEU A 463 -29.75 -42.89 34.45
CA LEU A 463 -29.78 -44.16 35.17
C LEU A 463 -29.55 -45.36 34.23
N ASP A 464 -30.00 -45.26 32.99
CA ASP A 464 -29.89 -46.32 31.98
C ASP A 464 -28.56 -46.26 31.22
N CYS A 465 -28.04 -45.05 30.99
CA CYS A 465 -26.82 -44.81 30.23
C CYS A 465 -25.54 -44.95 31.06
N ALA A 466 -25.61 -44.80 32.39
CA ALA A 466 -24.45 -44.89 33.27
C ALA A 466 -23.79 -46.29 33.19
N GLY A 467 -22.49 -46.31 32.89
CA GLY A 467 -21.66 -47.51 32.76
C GLY A 467 -21.75 -48.22 31.41
N LYS A 468 -22.46 -47.64 30.43
CA LYS A 468 -22.63 -48.19 29.07
C LYS A 468 -21.61 -47.59 28.09
N GLU A 469 -21.29 -48.37 27.06
CA GLU A 469 -20.27 -48.02 26.05
C GLU A 469 -20.86 -47.21 24.91
N ILE A 470 -20.01 -46.34 24.36
CA ILE A 470 -20.31 -45.40 23.27
C ILE A 470 -19.73 -45.95 21.96
N ASP A 471 -20.44 -45.85 20.84
CA ASP A 471 -19.93 -46.28 19.54
C ASP A 471 -19.21 -45.17 18.75
N GLU A 472 -18.90 -45.45 17.48
CA GLU A 472 -18.22 -44.50 16.58
C GLU A 472 -19.10 -43.28 16.21
N ASP A 473 -20.41 -43.34 16.40
CA ASP A 473 -21.33 -42.25 16.08
C ASP A 473 -21.72 -41.42 17.31
N GLY A 474 -21.28 -41.82 18.52
CA GLY A 474 -21.57 -41.12 19.77
C GLY A 474 -22.82 -41.63 20.51
N ASP A 475 -23.39 -42.75 20.06
CA ASP A 475 -24.58 -43.36 20.64
C ASP A 475 -24.22 -44.30 21.80
N VAL A 476 -25.09 -44.37 22.81
CA VAL A 476 -24.96 -45.23 24.00
C VAL A 476 -25.89 -46.42 23.87
N PHE A 477 -25.36 -47.65 24.02
CA PHE A 477 -26.13 -48.87 23.80
C PHE A 477 -26.34 -49.69 25.06
N ASN A 478 -27.50 -50.35 25.15
CA ASN A 478 -27.75 -51.37 26.16
C ASN A 478 -27.11 -52.73 25.78
N GLN A 479 -27.09 -53.69 26.70
CA GLN A 479 -26.55 -55.05 26.45
C GLN A 479 -27.29 -55.84 25.37
N LYS A 480 -28.44 -55.36 24.90
CA LYS A 480 -29.24 -55.96 23.82
C LYS A 480 -29.00 -55.25 22.47
N GLY A 481 -28.08 -54.28 22.40
CA GLY A 481 -27.70 -53.57 21.18
C GLY A 481 -28.67 -52.46 20.75
N SER A 482 -29.56 -51.99 21.63
CA SER A 482 -30.45 -50.85 21.32
C SER A 482 -29.85 -49.55 21.85
N VAL A 483 -29.95 -48.47 21.05
CA VAL A 483 -29.58 -47.10 21.45
C VAL A 483 -30.49 -46.64 22.58
N ILE A 484 -29.89 -46.16 23.66
CA ILE A 484 -30.58 -45.69 24.87
C ILE A 484 -30.18 -44.25 25.26
N GLY A 485 -29.19 -43.66 24.60
CA GLY A 485 -28.78 -42.28 24.80
C GLY A 485 -27.74 -41.84 23.78
N HIS A 486 -27.36 -40.56 23.81
CA HIS A 486 -26.35 -39.98 22.94
C HIS A 486 -25.43 -39.06 23.75
N VAL A 487 -24.14 -39.06 23.42
CA VAL A 487 -23.11 -38.26 24.10
C VAL A 487 -22.47 -37.33 23.08
N SER A 488 -22.37 -36.06 23.44
CA SER A 488 -21.66 -35.06 22.64
C SER A 488 -20.35 -34.66 23.33
N LEU A 489 -19.37 -34.21 22.55
CA LEU A 489 -18.12 -33.67 23.09
C LEU A 489 -18.42 -32.41 23.91
N LEU A 490 -17.68 -32.20 25.00
CA LEU A 490 -17.94 -31.09 25.93
C LEU A 490 -17.85 -29.72 25.24
N GLU A 491 -17.02 -29.61 24.20
CA GLU A 491 -16.85 -28.41 23.38
C GLU A 491 -18.04 -28.10 22.46
N ASP A 492 -18.85 -29.13 22.13
CA ASP A 492 -19.99 -29.02 21.22
C ASP A 492 -21.32 -28.80 21.96
N ILE A 493 -21.30 -28.79 23.29
CA ILE A 493 -22.49 -28.57 24.12
C ILE A 493 -22.63 -27.07 24.40
N PRO A 494 -23.71 -26.42 23.93
CA PRO A 494 -23.99 -25.02 24.28
C PRO A 494 -24.10 -24.87 25.81
N LYS A 495 -23.43 -23.88 26.41
CA LYS A 495 -23.53 -23.61 27.84
C LYS A 495 -24.97 -23.18 28.17
N GLU A 496 -25.61 -23.85 29.14
CA GLU A 496 -26.95 -23.50 29.61
C GLU A 496 -26.98 -22.07 30.20
N GLU A 497 -27.95 -21.28 29.73
CA GLU A 497 -28.26 -19.94 30.23
C GLU A 497 -28.86 -20.03 31.65
N GLU A 498 -28.36 -19.22 32.59
CA GLU A 498 -29.01 -19.05 33.90
C GLU A 498 -30.38 -18.36 33.73
N PRO A 499 -31.39 -18.71 34.55
CA PRO A 499 -32.75 -18.20 34.37
C PRO A 499 -32.81 -16.68 34.49
N GLU A 500 -33.43 -16.04 33.49
CA GLU A 500 -33.60 -14.59 33.43
C GLU A 500 -34.33 -14.04 34.67
N PRO A 501 -33.84 -12.94 35.28
CA PRO A 501 -34.60 -12.23 36.30
C PRO A 501 -35.83 -11.57 35.65
N GLU A 502 -37.03 -11.97 36.07
CA GLU A 502 -38.28 -11.38 35.56
C GLU A 502 -38.33 -9.87 35.85
N GLY A 503 -38.37 -9.06 34.78
CA GLY A 503 -38.63 -7.62 34.84
C GLY A 503 -37.49 -6.70 34.37
N GLU A 504 -36.37 -7.23 33.88
CA GLU A 504 -35.27 -6.43 33.35
C GLU A 504 -35.63 -5.79 31.99
N THR A 505 -35.40 -4.49 31.85
CA THR A 505 -35.65 -3.78 30.59
C THR A 505 -34.58 -4.09 29.55
N GLU A 506 -34.90 -3.98 28.27
CA GLU A 506 -33.97 -4.28 27.16
C GLU A 506 -32.69 -3.42 27.20
N GLU A 507 -32.75 -2.23 27.79
CA GLU A 507 -31.59 -1.35 28.00
C GLU A 507 -30.67 -1.84 29.15
N GLU A 508 -31.23 -2.43 30.20
CA GLU A 508 -30.47 -2.98 31.33
C GLU A 508 -29.76 -4.28 30.92
N ARG A 509 -30.43 -5.14 30.16
CA ARG A 509 -29.85 -6.36 29.58
C ARG A 509 -28.64 -6.04 28.69
N LEU A 510 -28.76 -5.06 27.79
CA LEU A 510 -27.66 -4.61 26.93
C LEU A 510 -26.47 -4.03 27.71
N LYS A 511 -26.72 -3.30 28.80
CA LYS A 511 -25.64 -2.77 29.66
C LYS A 511 -24.91 -3.88 30.41
N ARG A 512 -25.63 -4.90 30.88
CA ARG A 512 -25.06 -6.07 31.55
C ARG A 512 -24.23 -6.91 30.59
N GLU A 513 -24.75 -7.21 29.41
CA GLU A 513 -24.02 -7.92 28.35
C GLU A 513 -22.73 -7.18 27.93
N GLN A 514 -22.80 -5.84 27.83
CA GLN A 514 -21.63 -5.02 27.56
C GLN A 514 -20.61 -5.05 28.70
N ALA A 515 -21.05 -5.00 29.96
CA ALA A 515 -20.17 -5.06 31.12
C ALA A 515 -19.50 -6.44 31.25
N GLU A 516 -20.23 -7.52 31.03
CA GLU A 516 -19.73 -8.90 31.05
C GLU A 516 -18.73 -9.15 29.90
N ALA A 517 -19.01 -8.64 28.70
CA ALA A 517 -18.07 -8.69 27.56
C ALA A 517 -16.78 -7.87 27.83
N GLU A 518 -16.90 -6.74 28.52
CA GLU A 518 -15.75 -5.90 28.90
C GLU A 518 -14.89 -6.56 29.99
N GLU A 519 -15.51 -7.25 30.95
CA GLU A 519 -14.83 -7.99 32.01
C GLU A 519 -14.13 -9.26 31.48
N ALA A 520 -14.77 -10.00 30.57
CA ALA A 520 -14.15 -11.13 29.87
C ALA A 520 -12.90 -10.69 29.09
N LYS A 521 -12.99 -9.56 28.38
CA LYS A 521 -11.86 -8.99 27.64
C LYS A 521 -10.71 -8.54 28.57
N LYS A 522 -11.02 -7.94 29.72
CA LYS A 522 -10.01 -7.56 30.74
C LYS A 522 -9.28 -8.79 31.28
N THR A 523 -10.00 -9.90 31.47
CA THR A 523 -9.45 -11.14 32.00
C THR A 523 -8.51 -11.82 30.99
N GLU A 524 -8.92 -11.86 29.72
CA GLU A 524 -8.10 -12.39 28.62
C GLU A 524 -6.80 -11.58 28.42
N GLU A 525 -6.87 -10.25 28.52
CA GLU A 525 -5.68 -9.38 28.44
C GLU A 525 -4.73 -9.56 29.63
N ALA A 526 -5.27 -9.74 30.84
CA ALA A 526 -4.47 -9.99 32.04
C ALA A 526 -3.68 -11.30 31.92
N GLU A 527 -4.29 -12.36 31.37
CA GLU A 527 -3.63 -13.64 31.17
C GLU A 527 -2.51 -13.56 30.11
N LYS A 528 -2.71 -12.78 29.05
CA LYS A 528 -1.67 -12.52 28.02
C LYS A 528 -0.47 -11.77 28.62
N ASN A 529 -0.72 -10.73 29.42
CA ASN A 529 0.36 -9.98 30.08
C ASN A 529 1.16 -10.86 31.06
N LYS A 530 0.48 -11.75 31.79
CA LYS A 530 1.13 -12.72 32.69
C LYS A 530 2.07 -13.65 31.93
N LYS A 531 1.61 -14.25 30.82
CA LYS A 531 2.43 -15.14 29.97
C LYS A 531 3.65 -14.41 29.39
N LEU A 532 3.48 -13.16 28.97
CA LEU A 532 4.57 -12.33 28.46
C LEU A 532 5.62 -12.04 29.57
N ALA A 533 5.19 -11.62 30.75
CA ALA A 533 6.10 -11.32 31.86
C ALA A 533 6.97 -12.55 32.22
N GLN A 534 6.39 -13.75 32.20
CA GLN A 534 7.10 -15.01 32.41
C GLN A 534 8.14 -15.29 31.31
N GLN A 535 7.78 -15.06 30.04
CA GLN A 535 8.71 -15.23 28.92
C GLN A 535 9.89 -14.25 28.98
N LEU A 536 9.63 -12.99 29.33
CA LEU A 536 10.66 -11.97 29.50
C LEU A 536 11.60 -12.29 30.68
N ALA A 537 11.03 -12.75 31.80
CA ALA A 537 11.80 -13.14 32.97
C ALA A 537 12.77 -14.28 32.63
N TYR A 538 12.27 -15.30 31.94
CA TYR A 538 13.09 -16.42 31.48
C TYR A 538 14.27 -15.97 30.61
N GLN A 539 14.06 -15.04 29.67
CA GLN A 539 15.16 -14.54 28.83
C GLN A 539 16.22 -13.79 29.65
N ILE A 540 15.82 -12.94 30.59
CA ILE A 540 16.77 -12.19 31.42
C ILE A 540 17.55 -13.11 32.37
N GLU A 541 16.93 -14.15 32.91
CA GLU A 541 17.62 -15.19 33.70
C GLU A 541 18.73 -15.86 32.89
N GLN A 542 18.43 -16.29 31.66
CA GLN A 542 19.42 -16.91 30.77
C GLN A 542 20.56 -15.95 30.42
N THR A 543 20.26 -14.66 30.25
CA THR A 543 21.27 -13.62 30.03
C THR A 543 22.17 -13.43 31.24
N LEU A 544 21.61 -13.40 32.45
CA LEU A 544 22.37 -13.29 33.71
C LEU A 544 23.32 -14.48 33.91
N GLU A 545 22.88 -15.71 33.62
CA GLU A 545 23.71 -16.91 33.72
C GLU A 545 24.94 -16.85 32.80
N ARG A 546 24.79 -16.27 31.60
CA ARG A 546 25.89 -16.10 30.63
C ARG A 546 26.81 -14.92 30.98
N LEU A 547 26.29 -13.83 31.55
CA LEU A 547 27.06 -12.61 31.81
C LEU A 547 27.88 -12.65 33.10
N ARG A 548 27.37 -13.23 34.18
CA ARG A 548 28.07 -13.35 35.47
C ARG A 548 29.52 -13.85 35.34
N PRO A 549 29.82 -14.95 34.62
CA PRO A 549 31.21 -15.42 34.47
C PRO A 549 32.09 -14.44 33.67
N ILE A 550 31.52 -13.69 32.72
CA ILE A 550 32.24 -12.69 31.92
C ILE A 550 32.58 -11.47 32.79
N CYS A 551 31.60 -10.93 33.50
CA CYS A 551 31.75 -9.83 34.45
C CYS A 551 32.82 -10.14 35.50
N LYS A 552 32.76 -11.34 36.08
CA LYS A 552 33.79 -11.83 37.01
C LYS A 552 35.17 -11.89 36.36
N SER A 553 35.28 -12.46 35.16
CA SER A 553 36.56 -12.57 34.45
C SER A 553 37.18 -11.21 34.10
N ILE A 554 36.36 -10.21 33.75
CA ILE A 554 36.80 -8.83 33.54
C ILE A 554 37.39 -8.27 34.83
N ASN A 555 36.65 -8.41 35.94
CA ASN A 555 37.07 -7.86 37.23
C ASN A 555 38.33 -8.55 37.77
N ASP A 556 38.44 -9.87 37.64
CA ASP A 556 39.58 -10.66 38.09
C ASP A 556 40.86 -10.24 37.35
N LYS A 557 40.78 -10.05 36.02
CA LYS A 557 41.93 -9.63 35.19
C LYS A 557 42.39 -8.21 35.50
N ILE A 558 41.45 -7.26 35.63
CA ILE A 558 41.78 -5.87 35.99
C ILE A 558 42.38 -5.83 37.40
N SER A 559 41.84 -6.60 38.35
CA SER A 559 42.36 -6.66 39.72
C SER A 559 43.75 -7.29 39.77
N ALA A 560 44.01 -8.33 38.98
CA ALA A 560 45.33 -8.96 38.89
C ALA A 560 46.39 -8.00 38.34
N ALA A 561 46.04 -7.15 37.37
CA ALA A 561 46.94 -6.11 36.86
C ALA A 561 47.14 -4.96 37.85
N GLU A 562 46.08 -4.52 38.55
CA GLU A 562 46.17 -3.49 39.59
C GLU A 562 47.13 -3.90 40.72
N ALA A 563 47.14 -5.19 41.10
CA ALA A 563 48.00 -5.74 42.14
C ALA A 563 49.51 -5.75 41.78
N GLN A 564 49.86 -5.64 40.49
CA GLN A 564 51.25 -5.56 40.05
C GLN A 564 51.81 -4.16 40.29
N LYS A 565 53.13 -4.06 40.50
CA LYS A 565 53.81 -2.76 40.61
C LYS A 565 53.70 -2.00 39.28
N PRO A 566 53.56 -0.66 39.29
CA PRO A 566 53.41 0.13 38.06
C PRO A 566 54.46 -0.13 36.97
N GLU A 567 55.69 -0.45 37.39
CA GLU A 567 56.84 -0.75 36.51
C GLU A 567 56.83 -2.18 35.92
N ASP A 568 56.07 -3.10 36.51
CA ASP A 568 55.95 -4.49 36.09
C ASP A 568 54.61 -4.78 35.36
N ARG A 569 53.72 -3.77 35.23
CA ARG A 569 52.39 -3.91 34.62
C ARG A 569 52.49 -4.03 33.11
N ASP A 570 52.03 -5.15 32.58
CA ASP A 570 51.79 -5.32 31.15
C ASP A 570 50.37 -4.82 30.80
N GLU A 571 50.25 -3.52 30.53
CA GLU A 571 48.98 -2.89 30.16
C GLU A 571 48.45 -3.37 28.79
N GLU A 572 49.34 -3.78 27.88
CA GLU A 572 48.95 -4.25 26.53
C GLU A 572 48.33 -5.66 26.61
N GLU A 573 48.92 -6.55 27.41
CA GLU A 573 48.35 -7.87 27.67
C GLU A 573 47.03 -7.78 28.44
N LEU A 574 46.89 -6.83 29.39
CA LEU A 574 45.60 -6.57 30.05
C LEU A 574 44.51 -6.19 29.04
N VAL A 575 44.81 -5.25 28.12
CA VAL A 575 43.87 -4.84 27.07
C VAL A 575 43.49 -6.02 26.19
N ARG A 576 44.48 -6.81 25.74
CA ARG A 576 44.26 -8.00 24.92
C ARG A 576 43.36 -9.03 25.60
N GLN A 577 43.44 -9.15 26.93
CA GLN A 577 42.65 -10.10 27.69
C GLN A 577 41.25 -9.60 28.09
N VAL A 578 41.07 -8.29 28.30
CA VAL A 578 39.81 -7.70 28.77
C VAL A 578 38.89 -7.29 27.62
N LYS A 579 39.45 -6.78 26.51
CA LYS A 579 38.67 -6.32 25.34
C LYS A 579 37.71 -7.39 24.79
N PRO A 580 38.15 -8.65 24.55
CA PRO A 580 37.24 -9.68 24.05
C PRO A 580 36.10 -10.01 25.02
N LEU A 581 36.35 -9.94 26.33
CA LEU A 581 35.33 -10.20 27.35
C LEU A 581 34.24 -9.11 27.36
N ILE A 582 34.63 -7.85 27.21
CA ILE A 582 33.68 -6.72 27.11
C ILE A 582 32.86 -6.84 25.81
N GLU A 583 33.50 -7.17 24.69
CA GLU A 583 32.82 -7.39 23.41
C GLU A 583 31.83 -8.57 23.48
N ASP A 584 32.22 -9.69 24.07
CA ASP A 584 31.35 -10.86 24.21
C ASP A 584 30.17 -10.60 25.17
N GLY A 585 30.42 -9.88 26.28
CA GLY A 585 29.33 -9.41 27.16
C GLY A 585 28.37 -8.46 26.42
N GLY A 586 28.88 -7.58 25.57
CA GLY A 586 28.06 -6.67 24.76
C GLY A 586 27.21 -7.41 23.71
N LYS A 587 27.76 -8.45 23.07
CA LYS A 587 27.01 -9.32 22.16
C LYS A 587 25.84 -10.01 22.87
N ILE A 588 26.07 -10.59 24.04
CA ILE A 588 25.01 -11.28 24.82
C ILE A 588 23.87 -10.31 25.16
N LEU A 589 24.19 -9.10 25.62
CA LEU A 589 23.16 -8.09 25.91
C LEU A 589 22.43 -7.63 24.64
N THR A 590 23.15 -7.49 23.52
CA THR A 590 22.54 -7.11 22.23
C THR A 590 21.60 -8.19 21.70
N GLU A 591 22.00 -9.46 21.78
CA GLU A 591 21.15 -10.63 21.46
C GLU A 591 19.88 -10.62 22.32
N THR A 592 20.05 -10.42 23.63
CA THR A 592 18.94 -10.38 24.59
C THR A 592 17.95 -9.27 24.26
N ASN A 593 18.44 -8.07 23.96
CA ASN A 593 17.62 -6.94 23.53
C ASN A 593 16.84 -7.26 22.23
N GLY A 594 17.49 -7.93 21.27
CA GLY A 594 16.84 -8.39 20.04
C GLY A 594 15.70 -9.38 20.29
N ILE A 595 15.93 -10.37 21.16
CA ILE A 595 14.91 -11.37 21.54
C ILE A 595 13.74 -10.69 22.27
N ILE A 596 14.01 -9.82 23.24
CA ILE A 596 12.98 -9.07 23.98
C ILE A 596 12.12 -8.23 23.03
N ARG A 597 12.72 -7.55 22.05
CA ARG A 597 11.98 -6.83 21.01
C ARG A 597 11.20 -7.75 20.07
N GLY A 598 11.68 -8.97 19.84
CA GLY A 598 10.97 -9.99 19.07
C GLY A 598 9.77 -10.61 19.81
N LEU A 599 9.74 -10.58 21.14
CA LEU A 599 8.61 -11.02 21.96
C LEU A 599 7.45 -10.01 21.97
N ASP A 600 7.72 -8.72 21.71
CA ASP A 600 6.71 -7.69 21.42
C ASP A 600 7.08 -6.89 20.14
N PRO A 601 6.93 -7.50 18.95
CA PRO A 601 7.38 -6.90 17.68
C PRO A 601 6.53 -5.68 17.26
N ASP A 602 5.37 -5.51 17.88
CA ASP A 602 4.36 -4.51 17.51
C ASP A 602 4.38 -3.24 18.39
N GLY A 603 5.14 -3.24 19.48
CA GLY A 603 5.10 -2.19 20.51
C GLY A 603 3.70 -1.98 21.10
N ARG A 604 2.79 -2.97 20.93
CA ARG A 604 1.40 -2.90 21.42
C ARG A 604 1.35 -2.75 22.93
N ILE A 605 2.37 -3.28 23.59
CA ILE A 605 2.42 -3.44 25.02
C ILE A 605 2.96 -2.14 25.66
N ALA A 606 3.96 -1.50 25.02
CA ALA A 606 4.37 -0.12 25.30
C ALA A 606 3.22 0.90 25.19
N ARG A 607 2.31 0.68 24.24
CA ARG A 607 1.14 1.54 24.00
C ARG A 607 0.00 1.30 25.00
N ASN A 608 -0.24 0.05 25.38
CA ASN A 608 -1.26 -0.32 26.37
C ASN A 608 -0.85 0.08 27.80
N ALA A 609 0.46 0.18 28.08
CA ALA A 609 0.97 0.68 29.36
C ALA A 609 0.54 2.13 29.67
N LYS A 610 0.30 2.97 28.64
CA LYS A 610 -0.21 4.35 28.80
C LYS A 610 -1.66 4.41 29.28
N GLN A 611 -2.47 3.37 29.10
CA GLN A 611 -3.90 3.36 29.47
C GLN A 611 -4.17 2.86 30.90
N LYS A 612 -3.18 2.32 31.64
CA LYS A 612 -3.36 1.73 32.98
C LYS A 612 -2.60 2.45 34.11
N VAL A 613 -2.59 3.78 34.12
CA VAL A 613 -1.91 4.57 35.19
C VAL A 613 -2.74 4.70 36.49
N ALA A 614 -3.92 4.07 36.59
CA ALA A 614 -4.89 4.38 37.66
C ALA A 614 -5.09 3.33 38.77
N GLY A 615 -4.38 2.19 38.81
CA GLY A 615 -4.76 1.09 39.72
C GLY A 615 -3.64 0.31 40.41
N GLY A 616 -2.42 0.86 40.50
CA GLY A 616 -1.19 0.16 40.88
C GLY A 616 -1.31 -0.97 41.91
N GLU A 617 -0.99 -2.18 41.46
CA GLU A 617 -0.21 -3.22 42.16
C GLU A 617 0.35 -4.16 41.07
N ALA A 618 1.65 -4.45 41.12
CA ALA A 618 2.30 -5.34 40.14
C ALA A 618 1.96 -6.80 40.45
N THR A 619 1.70 -7.60 39.43
CA THR A 619 1.55 -9.05 39.58
C THR A 619 2.86 -9.67 40.10
N PRO A 620 2.81 -10.85 40.75
CA PRO A 620 4.01 -11.54 41.21
C PRO A 620 5.04 -11.77 40.09
N GLU A 621 4.57 -12.06 38.87
CA GLU A 621 5.41 -12.25 37.68
C GLU A 621 6.09 -10.95 37.23
N GLU A 622 5.37 -9.82 37.26
CA GLU A 622 5.92 -8.49 37.00
C GLU A 622 6.96 -8.09 38.06
N ALA A 623 6.68 -8.37 39.33
CA ALA A 623 7.62 -8.10 40.43
C ALA A 623 8.91 -8.93 40.29
N HIS A 624 8.79 -10.21 39.92
CA HIS A 624 9.93 -11.08 39.64
C HIS A 624 10.79 -10.53 38.49
N LEU A 625 10.16 -10.17 37.38
CA LEU A 625 10.82 -9.56 36.23
C LEU A 625 11.55 -8.26 36.60
N ALA A 626 10.94 -7.40 37.43
CA ALA A 626 11.58 -6.18 37.91
C ALA A 626 12.85 -6.46 38.75
N ASN A 627 12.82 -7.52 39.56
CA ASN A 627 14.00 -7.95 40.34
C ASN A 627 15.12 -8.48 39.43
N LEU A 628 14.80 -9.24 38.39
CA LEU A 628 15.79 -9.73 37.43
C LEU A 628 16.46 -8.58 36.66
N LEU A 629 15.69 -7.57 36.24
CA LEU A 629 16.25 -6.35 35.64
C LEU A 629 17.17 -5.59 36.59
N LYS A 630 16.82 -5.56 37.88
CA LYS A 630 17.66 -5.00 38.93
C LYS A 630 18.98 -5.74 39.06
N GLU A 631 18.94 -7.06 39.11
CA GLU A 631 20.14 -7.90 39.18
C GLU A 631 21.04 -7.69 37.96
N LEU A 632 20.47 -7.73 36.75
CA LEU A 632 21.21 -7.52 35.50
C LEU A 632 21.90 -6.16 35.47
N SER A 633 21.18 -5.11 35.87
CA SER A 633 21.72 -3.75 35.89
C SER A 633 22.83 -3.59 36.92
N THR A 634 22.66 -4.19 38.11
CA THR A 634 23.64 -4.13 39.19
C THR A 634 24.93 -4.84 38.78
N GLU A 635 24.85 -6.05 38.22
CA GLU A 635 26.02 -6.85 37.80
C GLU A 635 26.90 -6.10 36.79
N ILE A 636 26.28 -5.52 35.76
CA ILE A 636 26.99 -4.77 34.71
C ILE A 636 27.56 -3.46 35.25
N GLN A 637 26.79 -2.74 36.06
CA GLN A 637 27.26 -1.48 36.62
C GLN A 637 28.43 -1.66 37.58
N THR A 638 28.35 -2.62 38.51
CA THR A 638 29.45 -2.92 39.42
C THR A 638 30.71 -3.28 38.64
N THR A 639 30.58 -4.04 37.54
CA THR A 639 31.71 -4.37 36.65
C THR A 639 32.32 -3.12 36.02
N ILE A 640 31.50 -2.20 35.49
CA ILE A 640 31.97 -0.97 34.84
C ILE A 640 32.63 -0.02 35.85
N GLU A 641 32.02 0.18 37.01
CA GLU A 641 32.50 1.10 38.04
C GLU A 641 33.80 0.61 38.67
N GLU A 642 33.86 -0.67 39.07
CA GLU A 642 35.09 -1.26 39.58
C GLU A 642 36.20 -1.25 38.51
N GLY A 643 35.86 -1.59 37.26
CA GLY A 643 36.80 -1.54 36.15
C GLY A 643 37.38 -0.14 35.95
N LYS A 644 36.53 0.89 35.84
CA LYS A 644 36.97 2.28 35.68
C LYS A 644 37.85 2.76 36.85
N ARG A 645 37.45 2.46 38.10
CA ARG A 645 38.19 2.84 39.30
C ARG A 645 39.59 2.22 39.31
N LYS A 646 39.69 0.92 39.04
CA LYS A 646 40.97 0.18 39.06
C LYS A 646 41.90 0.56 37.90
N LEU A 647 41.34 1.00 36.77
CA LEU A 647 42.10 1.47 35.60
C LEU A 647 42.70 2.88 35.78
N GLU A 648 42.37 3.66 36.82
CA GLU A 648 42.90 5.02 36.99
C GLU A 648 44.42 5.09 37.04
N GLY A 649 45.08 4.05 37.56
CA GLY A 649 46.54 3.93 37.64
C GLY A 649 47.21 3.26 36.43
N MET A 650 46.50 3.04 35.32
CA MET A 650 46.98 2.35 34.11
C MET A 650 46.62 3.16 32.85
N PRO A 651 47.42 4.18 32.47
CA PRO A 651 47.03 5.16 31.45
C PRO A 651 46.82 4.58 30.04
N HIS A 652 47.60 3.56 29.64
CA HIS A 652 47.43 2.92 28.33
C HIS A 652 46.18 2.03 28.33
N ALA A 653 46.01 1.17 29.33
CA ALA A 653 44.84 0.30 29.45
C ALA A 653 43.55 1.12 29.63
N LYS A 654 43.58 2.21 30.39
CA LYS A 654 42.45 3.14 30.55
C LYS A 654 42.03 3.76 29.23
N LYS A 655 42.98 4.17 28.38
CA LYS A 655 42.70 4.78 27.07
C LYS A 655 42.00 3.79 26.13
N GLU A 656 42.42 2.53 26.15
CA GLU A 656 41.89 1.50 25.24
C GLU A 656 40.60 0.84 25.77
N ILE A 657 40.45 0.64 27.09
CA ILE A 657 39.30 -0.06 27.69
C ILE A 657 38.13 0.89 27.97
N ASN A 658 38.37 2.15 28.38
CA ASN A 658 37.28 3.05 28.74
C ASN A 658 36.21 3.27 27.66
N PRO A 659 36.57 3.39 26.36
CA PRO A 659 35.58 3.50 25.30
C PRO A 659 34.70 2.24 25.16
N LEU A 660 35.23 1.06 25.53
CA LEU A 660 34.54 -0.22 25.34
C LEU A 660 33.42 -0.46 26.36
N TRP A 661 33.42 0.22 27.51
CA TRP A 661 32.32 0.10 28.50
C TRP A 661 30.95 0.45 27.92
N GLY A 662 30.90 1.27 26.86
CA GLY A 662 29.68 1.57 26.11
C GLY A 662 29.01 0.31 25.53
N LEU A 663 29.79 -0.70 25.14
CA LEU A 663 29.29 -1.97 24.59
C LEU A 663 28.46 -2.77 25.59
N LEU A 664 28.66 -2.55 26.90
CA LEU A 664 27.85 -3.16 27.97
C LEU A 664 26.72 -2.22 28.41
N ALA A 665 27.00 -0.93 28.54
CA ALA A 665 26.04 0.04 29.08
C ALA A 665 24.86 0.32 28.14
N GLU A 666 25.12 0.45 26.83
CA GLU A 666 24.08 0.83 25.87
C GLU A 666 23.03 -0.27 25.66
N PRO A 667 23.41 -1.53 25.37
CA PRO A 667 22.43 -2.61 25.24
C PRO A 667 21.65 -2.87 26.55
N LEU A 668 22.30 -2.75 27.71
CA LEU A 668 21.64 -2.85 29.02
C LEU A 668 20.51 -1.81 29.15
N PHE A 669 20.79 -0.55 28.79
CA PHE A 669 19.79 0.51 28.84
C PHE A 669 18.63 0.22 27.89
N GLN A 670 18.90 -0.30 26.70
CA GLN A 670 17.87 -0.68 25.74
C GLN A 670 16.98 -1.82 26.26
N ILE A 671 17.53 -2.81 26.97
CA ILE A 671 16.77 -3.88 27.63
C ILE A 671 15.86 -3.30 28.72
N VAL A 672 16.39 -2.45 29.60
CA VAL A 672 15.61 -1.84 30.69
C VAL A 672 14.47 -0.98 30.13
N ALA A 673 14.74 -0.20 29.09
CA ALA A 673 13.74 0.63 28.42
C ALA A 673 12.67 -0.23 27.73
N ALA A 674 13.07 -1.27 27.00
CA ALA A 674 12.16 -2.18 26.33
C ALA A 674 11.23 -2.84 27.36
N VAL A 675 11.77 -3.50 28.38
CA VAL A 675 10.97 -4.23 29.37
C VAL A 675 10.15 -3.32 30.28
N GLY A 676 10.69 -2.14 30.63
CA GLY A 676 9.95 -1.12 31.35
C GLY A 676 8.67 -0.73 30.62
N LEU A 677 8.75 -0.43 29.32
CA LEU A 677 7.58 -0.07 28.52
C LEU A 677 6.53 -1.20 28.43
N LEU A 678 6.95 -2.47 28.52
CA LEU A 678 6.04 -3.61 28.38
C LEU A 678 5.08 -3.77 29.57
N LEU A 679 5.40 -3.31 30.78
CA LEU A 679 4.59 -3.66 31.95
C LEU A 679 4.41 -2.43 32.86
N SER A 680 3.17 -1.93 32.91
CA SER A 680 2.80 -0.72 33.65
C SER A 680 3.15 -0.81 35.15
N GLY A 681 3.01 -2.01 35.76
CA GLY A 681 3.42 -2.27 37.14
C GLY A 681 4.94 -2.32 37.34
N VAL A 682 5.69 -2.75 36.32
CA VAL A 682 7.15 -2.89 36.33
C VAL A 682 7.82 -1.52 36.25
N LEU A 683 7.32 -0.57 35.45
CA LEU A 683 7.90 0.79 35.36
C LEU A 683 7.98 1.51 36.72
N GLY A 684 6.94 1.41 37.54
CA GLY A 684 6.93 2.04 38.88
C GLY A 684 7.93 1.39 39.84
N LEU A 685 8.10 0.07 39.76
CA LEU A 685 9.06 -0.70 40.54
C LEU A 685 10.50 -0.50 40.03
N VAL A 686 10.71 -0.60 38.73
CA VAL A 686 11.98 -0.38 38.05
C VAL A 686 12.47 1.04 38.25
N GLY A 687 11.61 2.07 38.17
CA GLY A 687 11.99 3.44 38.48
C GLY A 687 12.47 3.63 39.93
N LYS A 688 11.79 3.00 40.90
CA LYS A 688 12.18 3.03 42.33
C LYS A 688 13.45 2.21 42.62
N LEU A 689 13.63 1.08 41.94
CA LEU A 689 14.74 0.14 42.18
C LEU A 689 16.01 0.50 41.40
N LEU A 690 15.87 0.96 40.16
CA LEU A 690 16.98 1.26 39.25
C LEU A 690 17.33 2.75 39.15
N GLY A 691 16.44 3.66 39.54
CA GLY A 691 16.70 5.10 39.49
C GLY A 691 18.01 5.52 40.18
N PRO A 692 18.27 5.08 41.43
CA PRO A 692 19.53 5.37 42.13
C PRO A 692 20.77 4.70 41.51
N ILE A 693 20.56 3.65 40.71
CA ILE A 693 21.59 2.79 40.11
C ILE A 693 22.01 3.38 38.75
N LEU A 694 21.07 3.62 37.84
CA LEU A 694 21.34 4.06 36.46
C LEU A 694 21.71 5.56 36.33
N GLY A 695 21.28 6.41 37.27
CA GLY A 695 21.50 7.87 37.21
C GLY A 695 22.98 8.30 37.14
N PRO A 696 23.84 7.84 38.06
CA PRO A 696 25.27 8.18 38.05
C PRO A 696 26.01 7.70 36.81
N LEU A 697 25.64 6.52 36.27
CA LEU A 697 26.30 5.89 35.12
C LEU A 697 26.04 6.66 33.82
N LEU A 698 24.80 7.12 33.62
CA LEU A 698 24.41 7.92 32.46
C LEU A 698 25.05 9.32 32.50
N ASN A 699 25.14 9.94 33.68
CA ASN A 699 25.85 11.21 33.84
C ASN A 699 27.37 11.07 33.64
N GLY A 700 27.98 9.98 34.13
CA GLY A 700 29.41 9.71 34.00
C GLY A 700 29.86 9.25 32.60
N LEU A 701 28.93 8.93 31.70
CA LEU A 701 29.18 8.57 30.29
C LEU A 701 28.78 9.69 29.31
N GLY A 702 28.32 10.86 29.79
CA GLY A 702 27.82 11.95 28.94
C GLY A 702 26.43 11.68 28.34
N LEU A 703 25.71 10.69 28.84
CA LEU A 703 24.38 10.24 28.42
C LEU A 703 23.25 10.78 29.34
N GLY A 704 23.55 11.74 30.22
CA GLY A 704 22.57 12.30 31.18
C GLY A 704 21.34 12.94 30.51
N GLY A 705 21.50 13.52 29.31
CA GLY A 705 20.37 14.06 28.53
C GLY A 705 19.38 12.99 28.05
N LEU A 706 19.85 11.74 27.91
CA LEU A 706 19.04 10.58 27.51
C LEU A 706 18.05 10.17 28.62
N LEU A 707 18.41 10.41 29.87
CA LEU A 707 17.60 10.14 31.06
C LEU A 707 16.48 11.21 31.19
N ASP A 708 16.81 12.48 30.96
CA ASP A 708 15.85 13.60 31.01
C ASP A 708 14.83 13.55 29.87
N GLY A 709 15.22 13.09 28.68
CA GLY A 709 14.31 12.89 27.54
C GLY A 709 13.34 11.73 27.74
N LEU A 710 13.80 10.60 28.30
CA LEU A 710 12.95 9.43 28.53
C LEU A 710 11.99 9.63 29.70
N LEU A 711 12.45 10.20 30.82
CA LEU A 711 11.58 10.52 31.97
C LEU A 711 10.67 11.73 31.72
N GLY A 712 11.11 12.66 30.86
CA GLY A 712 10.32 13.81 30.40
C GLY A 712 9.19 13.41 29.46
N GLY A 713 9.47 12.55 28.46
CA GLY A 713 8.48 12.04 27.50
C GLY A 713 7.46 11.06 28.08
N LEU A 714 7.74 10.48 29.25
CA LEU A 714 6.86 9.55 29.97
C LEU A 714 6.06 10.20 31.11
N GLY A 715 6.16 11.52 31.32
CA GLY A 715 5.41 12.24 32.37
C GLY A 715 5.82 11.91 33.82
N LEU A 716 6.93 11.21 34.01
CA LEU A 716 7.40 10.70 35.31
C LEU A 716 7.97 11.78 36.23
N LYS A 717 8.31 12.97 35.70
CA LYS A 717 8.74 14.13 36.52
C LYS A 717 7.69 14.55 37.56
N LYS A 718 6.39 14.40 37.28
CA LYS A 718 5.31 14.68 38.24
C LYS A 718 5.11 13.56 39.27
N ILE A 719 5.40 12.31 38.90
CA ILE A 719 5.22 11.12 39.77
C ILE A 719 6.41 10.98 40.75
N LEU A 720 7.62 11.33 40.32
CA LEU A 720 8.79 11.48 41.20
C LEU A 720 8.62 12.64 42.19
N GLY A 721 7.96 13.72 41.76
CA GLY A 721 7.55 14.82 42.65
C GLY A 721 6.46 14.44 43.66
N SER A 722 5.53 13.54 43.30
CA SER A 722 4.44 13.09 44.20
C SER A 722 4.82 11.94 45.14
N LEU A 723 6.01 11.35 44.97
CA LEU A 723 6.58 10.29 45.83
C LEU A 723 7.63 10.81 46.82
N GLY A 724 7.81 12.13 46.94
CA GLY A 724 8.58 12.74 48.04
C GLY A 724 10.11 12.69 47.91
N LEU A 725 10.65 12.55 46.70
CA LEU A 725 12.11 12.50 46.45
C LEU A 725 12.67 13.80 45.81
N GLY A 726 11.92 14.90 45.90
CA GLY A 726 12.23 16.17 45.24
C GLY A 726 13.39 16.99 45.81
N ASP A 727 14.15 16.50 46.80
CA ASP A 727 15.06 17.34 47.59
C ASP A 727 16.56 16.99 47.49
N VAL A 728 16.98 16.27 46.46
CA VAL A 728 18.42 16.03 46.19
C VAL A 728 18.79 16.31 44.74
N VAL A 729 18.45 17.49 44.24
CA VAL A 729 19.10 18.09 43.05
C VAL A 729 19.37 19.56 43.38
N GLY A 730 20.31 19.77 44.29
CA GLY A 730 20.57 21.08 44.86
C GLY A 730 22.04 21.32 45.20
N THR A 731 23.00 20.79 44.43
CA THR A 731 24.40 21.25 44.46
C THR A 731 25.15 20.79 43.23
N VAL A 732 25.60 21.75 42.41
CA VAL A 732 26.92 21.88 41.77
C VAL A 732 26.74 22.80 40.55
N THR A 733 26.62 24.10 40.84
CA THR A 733 27.01 25.18 39.94
C THR A 733 28.39 25.65 40.39
N ALA A 734 29.46 25.06 39.85
CA ALA A 734 30.80 25.65 39.89
C ALA A 734 31.73 24.86 38.95
N LEU A 735 31.95 25.42 37.75
CA LEU A 735 33.22 25.47 36.99
C LEU A 735 32.94 25.58 35.49
N SER A 736 32.45 26.74 35.09
CA SER A 736 32.76 27.29 33.77
C SER A 736 34.21 27.77 33.80
N THR A 737 35.10 27.14 33.03
CA THR A 737 36.27 27.71 32.30
C THR A 737 37.25 26.56 31.98
N ILE A 738 37.39 26.20 30.70
CA ILE A 738 38.65 25.97 29.95
C ILE A 738 38.32 25.43 28.53
N ASN A 739 38.61 26.27 27.54
CA ASN A 739 38.97 26.07 26.13
C ASN A 739 38.38 24.95 25.26
N ASN A 740 37.67 25.40 24.20
CA ASN A 740 38.09 25.33 22.80
C ASN A 740 38.99 24.14 22.40
N HIS A 741 38.41 22.97 22.11
CA HIS A 741 38.91 22.03 21.08
C HIS A 741 37.97 20.85 20.73
N HIS A 742 36.65 20.99 20.84
CA HIS A 742 35.72 19.91 20.47
C HIS A 742 34.60 20.42 19.54
N ALA A 743 34.95 20.77 18.30
CA ALA A 743 34.00 21.05 17.22
C ALA A 743 33.69 19.83 16.34
N GLN A 744 34.11 18.62 16.74
CA GLN A 744 33.92 17.40 15.92
C GLN A 744 33.24 16.22 16.63
N LEU A 745 32.79 16.38 17.89
CA LEU A 745 32.07 15.32 18.62
C LEU A 745 30.71 15.75 19.17
N ALA A 746 30.28 16.99 18.88
CA ALA A 746 29.00 17.54 19.34
C ALA A 746 27.84 17.36 18.35
N SER A 747 28.00 16.62 17.24
CA SER A 747 26.91 16.37 16.29
C SER A 747 26.02 15.16 16.64
N GLY A 748 26.28 14.48 17.77
CA GLY A 748 25.58 13.25 18.15
C GLY A 748 24.56 13.38 19.30
N VAL A 749 24.50 14.52 20.00
CA VAL A 749 23.76 14.64 21.29
C VAL A 749 22.67 15.72 21.26
N ALA A 750 22.31 16.25 20.09
CA ALA A 750 21.24 17.24 19.94
C ALA A 750 20.01 16.66 19.20
N PHE A 751 19.30 15.70 19.80
CA PHE A 751 18.06 15.15 19.20
C PHE A 751 16.90 14.90 20.19
N LEU A 752 17.04 15.22 21.48
CA LEU A 752 16.03 14.81 22.49
C LEU A 752 14.97 15.87 22.82
N ASN A 753 14.96 17.01 22.13
CA ASN A 753 13.87 17.99 22.19
C ASN A 753 13.29 18.32 20.81
N ASP A 754 13.67 17.58 19.77
CA ASP A 754 13.34 17.93 18.40
C ASP A 754 12.32 16.94 17.83
N VAL A 755 11.15 17.47 17.44
CA VAL A 755 10.14 16.71 16.68
C VAL A 755 10.81 16.10 15.46
N THR A 756 10.67 14.78 15.29
CA THR A 756 11.33 14.04 14.22
C THR A 756 10.31 13.29 13.38
N MET A 757 10.09 13.80 12.16
CA MET A 757 9.23 13.20 11.17
C MET A 757 10.00 12.13 10.37
N ARG A 758 9.37 10.96 10.15
CA ARG A 758 9.88 9.94 9.21
C ARG A 758 9.21 10.12 7.85
N LEU A 759 10.01 10.37 6.82
CA LEU A 759 9.54 10.60 5.46
C LEU A 759 9.94 9.42 4.54
N PHE A 760 8.94 8.83 3.89
CA PHE A 760 9.12 7.86 2.82
C PHE A 760 8.75 8.49 1.49
N LEU A 761 9.71 8.59 0.58
CA LEU A 761 9.49 8.98 -0.80
C LEU A 761 9.51 7.71 -1.65
N ILE A 762 8.44 7.42 -2.39
CA ILE A 762 8.20 6.10 -3.01
C ILE A 762 7.86 6.28 -4.48
N ARG A 763 8.56 5.58 -5.39
CA ARG A 763 8.16 5.52 -6.81
C ARG A 763 7.06 4.48 -7.03
N HIS A 764 6.10 4.76 -7.90
CA HIS A 764 5.07 3.79 -8.32
C HIS A 764 5.63 2.46 -8.89
N GLY A 765 4.79 1.43 -8.91
CA GLY A 765 5.09 0.13 -9.54
C GLY A 765 5.27 0.16 -11.05
N GLU A 766 5.83 -0.90 -11.64
CA GLU A 766 6.09 -1.01 -13.08
C GLU A 766 4.80 -0.81 -13.90
N THR A 767 4.87 0.00 -14.96
CA THR A 767 3.77 0.22 -15.91
C THR A 767 4.06 -0.35 -17.29
N VAL A 768 3.01 -0.48 -18.11
CA VAL A 768 3.15 -0.90 -19.51
C VAL A 768 4.11 0.00 -20.30
N ASP A 769 4.07 1.32 -20.05
CA ASP A 769 4.95 2.28 -20.72
C ASP A 769 6.39 2.20 -20.20
N ASN A 770 6.60 1.80 -18.93
CA ASN A 770 7.95 1.51 -18.43
C ASN A 770 8.55 0.30 -19.15
N VAL A 771 7.77 -0.76 -19.37
CA VAL A 771 8.23 -1.94 -20.12
C VAL A 771 8.48 -1.60 -21.59
N ALA A 772 7.64 -0.78 -22.19
CA ALA A 772 7.76 -0.37 -23.58
C ALA A 772 8.82 0.74 -23.82
N ASN A 773 9.49 1.22 -22.76
CA ASN A 773 10.45 2.32 -22.80
C ASN A 773 9.86 3.60 -23.44
N LEU A 774 8.65 3.96 -23.05
CA LEU A 774 7.97 5.18 -23.48
C LEU A 774 8.02 6.25 -22.38
N TYR A 775 8.12 7.52 -22.78
CA TYR A 775 7.91 8.64 -21.87
C TYR A 775 6.47 8.58 -21.33
N ALA A 776 6.35 8.54 -20.01
CA ALA A 776 5.07 8.48 -19.31
C ALA A 776 5.10 9.47 -18.14
N GLY A 777 4.87 10.73 -18.49
CA GLY A 777 4.82 11.87 -17.60
C GLY A 777 3.40 12.13 -17.11
N SER A 778 2.72 13.07 -17.75
CA SER A 778 1.30 13.37 -17.51
C SER A 778 0.36 12.28 -18.03
N ARG A 779 0.83 11.44 -18.97
CA ARG A 779 0.11 10.28 -19.50
C ARG A 779 -0.18 9.26 -18.39
N ASP A 780 -1.44 8.79 -18.33
CA ASP A 780 -1.85 7.84 -17.31
C ASP A 780 -1.63 6.38 -17.73
N SER A 781 -0.39 5.90 -17.54
CA SER A 781 0.00 4.53 -17.83
C SER A 781 -0.41 3.57 -16.70
N ALA A 782 -1.10 2.47 -17.06
CA ALA A 782 -1.54 1.47 -16.10
C ALA A 782 -0.39 0.57 -15.61
N LEU A 783 -0.49 0.09 -14.36
CA LEU A 783 0.43 -0.90 -13.80
C LEU A 783 0.39 -2.21 -14.61
N THR A 784 1.54 -2.87 -14.74
CA THR A 784 1.60 -4.24 -15.23
C THR A 784 1.18 -5.21 -14.13
N ALA A 785 0.89 -6.48 -14.48
CA ALA A 785 0.70 -7.51 -13.46
C ALA A 785 1.91 -7.64 -12.53
N HIS A 786 3.13 -7.46 -13.06
CA HIS A 786 4.34 -7.40 -12.24
C HIS A 786 4.38 -6.15 -11.34
N GLY A 787 3.99 -4.99 -11.86
CA GLY A 787 3.91 -3.74 -11.09
C GLY A 787 2.93 -3.80 -9.91
N VAL A 788 1.81 -4.51 -10.06
CA VAL A 788 0.87 -4.75 -8.95
C VAL A 788 1.50 -5.65 -7.89
N MET A 789 2.20 -6.73 -8.27
CA MET A 789 2.93 -7.56 -7.30
C MET A 789 4.03 -6.78 -6.57
N GLN A 790 4.74 -5.89 -7.28
CA GLN A 790 5.73 -5.00 -6.64
C GLN A 790 5.06 -4.10 -5.59
N ALA A 791 3.92 -3.48 -5.92
CA ALA A 791 3.19 -2.62 -4.99
C ALA A 791 2.69 -3.38 -3.76
N GLN A 792 2.16 -4.60 -3.93
CA GLN A 792 1.72 -5.45 -2.82
C GLN A 792 2.89 -5.88 -1.92
N ARG A 793 4.06 -6.20 -2.50
CA ARG A 793 5.26 -6.52 -1.73
C ARG A 793 5.75 -5.32 -0.92
N LEU A 794 5.76 -4.14 -1.52
CA LEU A 794 6.10 -2.90 -0.82
C LEU A 794 5.11 -2.65 0.33
N ALA A 795 3.81 -2.77 0.07
CA ALA A 795 2.78 -2.57 1.06
C ALA A 795 2.91 -3.52 2.26
N SER A 796 3.13 -4.81 1.99
CA SER A 796 3.35 -5.83 3.03
C SER A 796 4.59 -5.47 3.87
N HIS A 797 5.72 -5.18 3.19
CA HIS A 797 6.96 -4.82 3.84
C HIS A 797 6.84 -3.55 4.72
N LEU A 798 6.18 -2.50 4.22
CA LEU A 798 5.95 -1.30 5.02
C LEU A 798 4.99 -1.57 6.17
N SER A 799 3.92 -2.35 5.98
CA SER A 799 2.96 -2.66 7.05
C SER A 799 3.55 -3.48 8.20
N GLU A 800 4.56 -4.31 7.92
CA GLU A 800 5.26 -5.13 8.92
C GLU A 800 6.27 -4.31 9.75
N HIS A 801 6.73 -3.18 9.24
CA HIS A 801 7.86 -2.44 9.84
C HIS A 801 7.54 -0.98 10.20
N VAL A 802 6.45 -0.43 9.66
CA VAL A 802 6.16 1.01 9.68
C VAL A 802 4.65 1.24 9.85
N ALA A 803 4.26 1.92 10.93
CA ALA A 803 2.93 2.49 11.07
C ALA A 803 2.89 3.84 10.35
N ILE A 804 1.97 4.00 9.40
CA ILE A 804 1.89 5.20 8.58
C ILE A 804 0.77 6.11 9.08
N ASP A 805 1.07 7.39 9.28
CA ASP A 805 0.12 8.39 9.77
C ASP A 805 -0.51 9.20 8.62
N ARG A 806 0.22 9.38 7.52
CA ARG A 806 -0.24 10.11 6.32
C ARG A 806 0.28 9.46 5.05
N ILE A 807 -0.59 9.32 4.05
CA ILE A 807 -0.22 8.89 2.71
C ILE A 807 -0.63 9.98 1.73
N PHE A 808 0.35 10.51 0.99
CA PHE A 808 0.14 11.36 -0.17
C PHE A 808 0.48 10.58 -1.43
N SER A 809 -0.27 10.79 -2.50
CA SER A 809 0.11 10.26 -3.81
C SER A 809 -0.08 11.29 -4.92
N SER A 810 0.63 11.12 -6.03
CA SER A 810 0.15 11.68 -7.29
C SER A 810 -1.26 11.13 -7.59
N ASN A 811 -2.07 11.90 -8.30
CA ASN A 811 -3.38 11.49 -8.78
C ASN A 811 -3.35 10.67 -10.09
N LEU A 812 -2.17 10.30 -10.61
CA LEU A 812 -2.06 9.36 -11.72
C LEU A 812 -2.26 7.92 -11.24
N SER A 813 -3.02 7.12 -11.98
CA SER A 813 -3.51 5.80 -11.55
C SER A 813 -2.40 4.87 -11.05
N ARG A 814 -1.23 4.87 -11.70
CA ARG A 814 -0.05 4.08 -11.27
C ARG A 814 0.43 4.40 -9.85
N ALA A 815 0.42 5.69 -9.47
CA ALA A 815 0.81 6.13 -8.13
C ALA A 815 -0.32 5.86 -7.14
N VAL A 816 -1.57 6.16 -7.52
CA VAL A 816 -2.76 5.90 -6.69
C VAL A 816 -2.88 4.42 -6.35
N HIS A 817 -2.77 3.51 -7.32
CA HIS A 817 -2.84 2.07 -7.06
C HIS A 817 -1.70 1.57 -6.16
N THR A 818 -0.50 2.13 -6.31
CA THR A 818 0.63 1.78 -5.44
C THR A 818 0.39 2.28 -4.01
N ALA A 819 -0.13 3.50 -3.84
CA ALA A 819 -0.46 4.08 -2.54
C ALA A 819 -1.66 3.40 -1.87
N GLN A 820 -2.65 3.00 -2.65
CA GLN A 820 -3.81 2.26 -2.19
C GLN A 820 -3.40 0.89 -1.64
N ALA A 821 -2.51 0.17 -2.32
CA ALA A 821 -1.97 -1.08 -1.78
C ALA A 821 -1.32 -0.89 -0.40
N ILE A 822 -0.56 0.21 -0.22
CA ILE A 822 0.06 0.55 1.07
C ILE A 822 -1.03 0.85 2.11
N LEU A 823 -2.05 1.63 1.76
CA LEU A 823 -3.18 1.94 2.64
C LEU A 823 -3.93 0.67 3.07
N ASP A 824 -4.26 -0.21 2.13
CA ASP A 824 -5.02 -1.45 2.37
C ASP A 824 -4.26 -2.40 3.31
N ALA A 825 -2.93 -2.41 3.25
CA ALA A 825 -2.09 -3.20 4.15
C ALA A 825 -2.04 -2.64 5.59
N GLN A 826 -2.36 -1.36 5.80
CA GLN A 826 -2.29 -0.68 7.10
C GLN A 826 -3.54 -0.96 7.96
N LYS A 827 -3.71 -2.22 8.39
CA LYS A 827 -4.87 -2.72 9.16
C LYS A 827 -5.14 -2.00 10.50
N ARG A 828 -4.19 -1.20 11.01
CA ARG A 828 -4.25 -0.57 12.34
C ARG A 828 -4.79 0.86 12.35
N ALA A 829 -5.01 1.47 11.19
CA ALA A 829 -5.37 2.88 11.09
C ALA A 829 -6.75 3.05 10.42
N LYS A 830 -7.82 2.88 11.21
CA LYS A 830 -9.21 3.04 10.74
C LYS A 830 -9.50 4.42 10.14
N ASP A 831 -8.69 5.42 10.46
CA ASP A 831 -8.84 6.82 10.02
C ASP A 831 -7.75 7.28 9.03
N LEU A 832 -6.88 6.37 8.54
CA LEU A 832 -5.85 6.74 7.58
C LEU A 832 -6.48 7.00 6.22
N LYS A 833 -6.29 8.21 5.69
CA LYS A 833 -6.79 8.61 4.37
C LYS A 833 -5.64 8.75 3.38
N LEU A 834 -5.86 8.28 2.14
CA LEU A 834 -5.01 8.57 1.00
C LEU A 834 -5.35 9.96 0.44
N ILE A 835 -4.36 10.86 0.45
CA ILE A 835 -4.52 12.23 -0.06
C ILE A 835 -3.85 12.31 -1.44
N GLN A 836 -4.64 12.51 -2.49
CA GLN A 836 -4.13 12.66 -3.85
C GLN A 836 -3.79 14.13 -4.13
N VAL A 837 -2.58 14.38 -4.62
CA VAL A 837 -2.02 15.73 -4.79
C VAL A 837 -1.48 15.90 -6.21
N PRO A 838 -2.11 16.73 -7.06
CA PRO A 838 -1.68 16.96 -8.46
C PRO A 838 -0.23 17.46 -8.60
N GLU A 839 0.27 18.19 -7.61
CA GLU A 839 1.64 18.73 -7.54
C GLU A 839 2.69 17.61 -7.54
N LEU A 840 2.31 16.38 -7.21
CA LEU A 840 3.17 15.19 -7.22
C LEU A 840 3.18 14.45 -8.56
N ARG A 841 2.47 14.91 -9.59
CA ARG A 841 2.54 14.35 -10.96
C ARG A 841 3.97 14.36 -11.50
N GLU A 842 4.27 13.35 -12.33
CA GLU A 842 5.53 13.30 -13.06
C GLU A 842 5.69 14.51 -13.99
N LYS A 843 6.92 14.73 -14.47
CA LYS A 843 7.20 15.70 -15.54
C LYS A 843 6.20 15.60 -16.67
N ASP A 844 5.60 16.70 -17.08
CA ASP A 844 4.86 16.71 -18.36
C ASP A 844 5.85 16.74 -19.53
N PHE A 845 5.81 15.72 -20.39
CA PHE A 845 6.66 15.68 -21.58
C PHE A 845 6.02 16.38 -22.78
N GLY A 846 4.80 16.92 -22.66
CA GLY A 846 4.10 17.59 -23.75
C GLY A 846 3.95 16.64 -24.94
N THR A 847 4.41 17.05 -26.12
CA THR A 847 4.37 16.19 -27.32
C THR A 847 5.28 14.95 -27.23
N GLY A 848 6.14 14.85 -26.21
CA GLY A 848 6.94 13.67 -25.94
C GLY A 848 6.22 12.52 -25.26
N GLU A 849 5.03 12.74 -24.70
CA GLU A 849 4.26 11.69 -24.02
C GLU A 849 3.99 10.49 -24.95
N GLY A 850 4.33 9.29 -24.50
CA GLY A 850 4.17 8.05 -25.27
C GLY A 850 5.23 7.79 -26.35
N SER A 851 6.22 8.69 -26.52
CA SER A 851 7.35 8.45 -27.44
C SER A 851 8.47 7.65 -26.79
N LYS A 852 9.30 6.94 -27.57
CA LYS A 852 10.40 6.11 -27.05
C LYS A 852 11.53 6.95 -26.45
N PHE A 853 12.08 6.50 -25.33
CA PHE A 853 13.28 7.11 -24.75
C PHE A 853 14.44 7.14 -25.76
N GLY A 854 15.12 8.28 -25.87
CA GLY A 854 16.29 8.46 -26.75
C GLY A 854 15.97 8.79 -28.20
N ALA A 855 14.69 8.98 -28.57
CA ALA A 855 14.34 9.56 -29.86
C ALA A 855 14.89 11.00 -29.97
N ALA A 856 15.55 11.33 -31.09
CA ALA A 856 16.17 12.64 -31.33
C ALA A 856 15.14 13.70 -31.75
N THR A 857 14.04 13.81 -31.00
CA THR A 857 12.93 14.71 -31.30
C THR A 857 12.83 15.77 -30.22
N LYS A 858 12.75 17.05 -30.62
CA LYS A 858 12.58 18.15 -29.69
C LYS A 858 11.10 18.18 -29.25
N HIS A 859 10.82 17.84 -28.00
CA HIS A 859 9.46 17.82 -27.47
C HIS A 859 8.98 19.25 -27.17
N GLU A 860 7.90 19.68 -27.81
CA GLU A 860 7.22 20.95 -27.55
C GLU A 860 6.27 20.79 -26.35
N GLY A 861 6.06 21.88 -25.59
CA GLY A 861 5.15 21.87 -24.43
C GLY A 861 5.65 21.08 -23.21
N SER A 862 6.87 20.53 -23.23
CA SER A 862 7.40 19.83 -22.06
C SER A 862 7.65 20.80 -20.89
N GLU A 863 7.21 20.38 -19.70
CA GLU A 863 7.41 21.09 -18.46
C GLU A 863 8.90 21.39 -18.22
N THR A 864 9.18 22.64 -17.86
CA THR A 864 10.53 23.08 -17.53
C THR A 864 10.95 22.59 -16.14
N PRO A 865 12.25 22.38 -15.87
CA PRO A 865 12.74 22.06 -14.53
C PRO A 865 12.31 23.07 -13.46
N GLN A 866 12.17 24.35 -13.84
CA GLN A 866 11.72 25.43 -12.96
C GLN A 866 10.24 25.31 -12.62
N ALA A 867 9.38 25.00 -13.59
CA ALA A 867 7.95 24.77 -13.35
C ALA A 867 7.73 23.56 -12.44
N MET A 868 8.45 22.46 -12.68
CA MET A 868 8.39 21.29 -11.82
C MET A 868 8.89 21.59 -10.40
N ARG A 869 9.98 22.36 -10.27
CA ARG A 869 10.49 22.81 -8.97
C ARG A 869 9.46 23.64 -8.23
N LYS A 870 8.76 24.55 -8.91
CA LYS A 870 7.67 25.34 -8.34
C LYS A 870 6.55 24.47 -7.79
N ARG A 871 6.13 23.40 -8.48
CA ARG A 871 5.13 22.44 -7.95
C ARG A 871 5.63 21.73 -6.69
N ALA A 872 6.87 21.26 -6.69
CA ALA A 872 7.45 20.65 -5.51
C ALA A 872 7.54 21.62 -4.33
N ASP A 873 7.88 22.89 -4.58
CA ASP A 873 7.90 23.94 -3.57
C ASP A 873 6.50 24.24 -3.05
N VAL A 874 5.46 24.30 -3.89
CA VAL A 874 4.06 24.46 -3.46
C VAL A 874 3.64 23.34 -2.52
N PHE A 875 3.89 22.08 -2.87
CA PHE A 875 3.60 20.95 -1.98
C PHE A 875 4.32 21.09 -0.64
N LEU A 876 5.62 21.42 -0.68
CA LEU A 876 6.42 21.58 0.53
C LEU A 876 5.92 22.77 1.36
N ASP A 877 5.61 23.92 0.77
CA ASP A 877 5.12 25.09 1.50
C ASP A 877 3.75 24.84 2.14
N GLU A 878 2.88 24.04 1.51
CA GLU A 878 1.57 23.71 2.07
C GLU A 878 1.64 22.65 3.17
N HIS A 879 2.44 21.60 2.94
CA HIS A 879 2.42 20.42 3.80
C HIS A 879 3.56 20.41 4.83
N LEU A 880 4.76 20.93 4.51
CA LEU A 880 5.93 20.94 5.40
C LEU A 880 5.70 21.71 6.72
N PRO A 881 5.04 22.89 6.75
CA PRO A 881 4.70 23.58 7.99
C PRO A 881 3.61 22.89 8.81
N ARG A 882 2.98 21.81 8.32
CA ARG A 882 2.05 20.97 9.09
C ARG A 882 2.73 19.72 9.66
N LEU A 883 4.04 19.55 9.42
CA LEU A 883 4.84 18.40 9.86
C LEU A 883 5.48 18.62 11.25
N HIS A 884 4.81 19.33 12.16
CA HIS A 884 5.26 19.56 13.55
C HIS A 884 4.94 18.39 14.49
N GLU A 885 4.60 17.22 13.95
CA GLU A 885 4.25 16.03 14.70
C GLU A 885 5.24 14.91 14.35
N ASP A 886 5.47 13.96 15.27
CA ASP A 886 6.32 12.76 15.07
C ASP A 886 5.67 11.76 14.09
N TRP A 887 5.12 12.27 12.99
CA TRP A 887 4.40 11.51 11.98
C TRP A 887 5.35 10.77 11.06
N THR A 888 4.88 9.60 10.64
CA THR A 888 5.41 8.86 9.51
C THR A 888 4.57 9.15 8.27
N VAL A 889 5.21 9.75 7.27
CA VAL A 889 4.55 10.20 6.04
C VAL A 889 5.09 9.44 4.85
N CYS A 890 4.18 8.88 4.05
CA CYS A 890 4.50 8.28 2.76
C CYS A 890 4.06 9.21 1.63
N ILE A 891 4.94 9.42 0.65
CA ILE A 891 4.67 10.16 -0.58
C ILE A 891 4.94 9.24 -1.76
N VAL A 892 3.89 8.84 -2.48
CA VAL A 892 3.96 7.95 -3.62
C VAL A 892 3.83 8.75 -4.93
N ALA A 893 4.92 8.83 -5.69
CA ALA A 893 4.98 9.63 -6.91
C ALA A 893 5.87 8.97 -7.98
N HIS A 894 6.67 9.76 -8.70
CA HIS A 894 7.38 9.34 -9.91
C HIS A 894 8.85 9.76 -9.89
N GLY A 895 9.68 9.16 -10.73
CA GLY A 895 11.14 9.25 -10.60
C GLY A 895 11.70 10.68 -10.72
N ILE A 896 11.26 11.46 -11.73
CA ILE A 896 11.84 12.79 -11.97
C ILE A 896 11.32 13.79 -10.93
N ILE A 897 10.00 13.82 -10.70
CA ILE A 897 9.41 14.68 -9.66
C ILE A 897 9.96 14.37 -8.27
N LEU A 898 10.16 13.10 -7.89
CA LEU A 898 10.76 12.75 -6.59
C LEU A 898 12.21 13.22 -6.47
N GLY A 899 12.98 13.18 -7.57
CA GLY A 899 14.32 13.77 -7.61
C GLY A 899 14.31 15.29 -7.40
N THR A 900 13.37 15.98 -8.05
CA THR A 900 13.17 17.43 -7.87
C THR A 900 12.69 17.77 -6.47
N PHE A 901 11.77 16.98 -5.93
CA PHE A 901 11.22 17.11 -4.58
C PHE A 901 12.32 16.94 -3.52
N TYR A 902 13.12 15.88 -3.64
CA TYR A 902 14.27 15.66 -2.76
C TYR A 902 15.25 16.83 -2.78
N LYS A 903 15.53 17.40 -3.96
CA LYS A 903 16.38 18.60 -4.08
C LYS A 903 15.74 19.80 -3.39
N ALA A 904 14.45 20.03 -3.60
CA ALA A 904 13.73 21.14 -2.98
C ALA A 904 13.70 21.04 -1.45
N LEU A 905 13.42 19.84 -0.93
CA LEU A 905 13.44 19.54 0.49
C LEU A 905 14.83 19.79 1.08
N ARG A 906 15.87 19.28 0.42
CA ARG A 906 17.26 19.48 0.83
C ARG A 906 17.65 20.96 0.87
N ASP A 907 17.23 21.76 -0.12
CA ASP A 907 17.53 23.20 -0.14
C ASP A 907 16.84 23.95 1.03
N ARG A 908 15.81 23.35 1.66
CA ARG A 908 15.08 23.86 2.83
C ARG A 908 15.57 23.27 4.16
N THR A 909 16.53 22.33 4.14
CA THR A 909 17.04 21.65 5.34
C THR A 909 18.57 21.63 5.39
N SER A 910 19.16 21.85 6.56
CA SER A 910 20.58 21.56 6.81
C SER A 910 20.78 20.03 6.72
N SER A 911 21.49 19.54 5.70
CA SER A 911 21.55 18.11 5.41
C SER A 911 22.84 17.47 5.91
N SER A 912 22.73 16.36 6.66
CA SER A 912 23.85 15.46 6.99
C SER A 912 23.54 14.04 6.51
N ALA A 913 24.49 13.40 5.84
CA ALA A 913 24.33 12.00 5.42
C ALA A 913 24.55 11.08 6.64
N GLY A 914 23.65 10.12 6.85
CA GLY A 914 23.86 9.07 7.85
C GLY A 914 24.86 8.00 7.35
N PRO A 915 25.46 7.20 8.25
CA PRO A 915 26.47 6.19 7.90
C PRO A 915 25.97 5.10 6.93
N ASP A 916 24.67 4.79 6.91
CA ASP A 916 24.09 3.79 6.00
C ASP A 916 23.79 4.32 4.59
N ALA A 917 24.02 5.62 4.32
CA ALA A 917 23.88 6.23 3.00
C ALA A 917 25.14 6.07 2.12
N GLU A 918 26.20 5.46 2.65
CA GLU A 918 27.42 5.15 1.89
C GLU A 918 27.21 3.88 1.06
N LEU A 919 26.85 4.07 -0.21
CA LEU A 919 27.14 3.08 -1.25
C LEU A 919 28.65 2.78 -1.21
N GLU A 920 28.99 1.49 -1.24
CA GLU A 920 30.37 0.97 -1.36
C GLU A 920 31.25 1.89 -2.22
N GLY A 921 32.14 2.65 -1.57
CA GLY A 921 33.26 3.32 -2.23
C GLY A 921 33.06 4.73 -2.79
N GLN A 922 32.05 5.52 -2.38
CA GLN A 922 32.00 6.96 -2.73
C GLN A 922 32.05 7.87 -1.50
N THR A 923 33.25 8.40 -1.21
CA THR A 923 33.48 9.41 -0.18
C THR A 923 32.84 10.75 -0.53
N SER A 924 31.97 11.24 0.35
CA SER A 924 31.56 12.65 0.54
C SER A 924 31.26 13.51 -0.71
N ALA A 925 29.96 13.76 -0.89
CA ALA A 925 29.29 14.84 -1.64
C ALA A 925 28.44 14.36 -2.83
N PHE A 926 27.11 14.36 -2.60
CA PHE A 926 26.05 14.36 -3.60
C PHE A 926 25.66 13.00 -4.22
N VAL A 927 24.87 12.22 -3.49
CA VAL A 927 24.10 11.12 -4.09
C VAL A 927 22.87 11.71 -4.78
N ARG A 928 22.80 11.64 -6.13
CA ARG A 928 21.54 11.79 -6.85
C ARG A 928 20.76 10.50 -6.69
N PRO A 929 19.62 10.48 -5.97
CA PRO A 929 18.85 9.26 -5.86
C PRO A 929 18.34 8.84 -7.24
N SER A 930 18.65 7.60 -7.62
CA SER A 930 17.96 6.90 -8.69
C SER A 930 16.71 6.23 -8.11
N TRP A 931 15.74 5.90 -8.96
CA TRP A 931 14.46 5.35 -8.53
C TRP A 931 14.13 4.09 -9.29
N SER A 932 14.12 2.95 -8.61
CA SER A 932 13.53 1.70 -9.10
C SER A 932 12.01 1.76 -8.95
N ASN A 933 11.24 0.99 -9.73
CA ASN A 933 9.81 0.86 -9.48
C ASN A 933 9.56 0.29 -8.08
N THR A 934 8.68 0.92 -7.30
CA THR A 934 8.48 0.68 -5.86
C THR A 934 9.71 0.88 -4.96
N GLY A 935 10.82 1.39 -5.51
CA GLY A 935 11.97 1.79 -4.71
C GLY A 935 11.63 3.03 -3.87
N TYR A 936 12.17 3.10 -2.66
CA TYR A 936 11.90 4.19 -1.75
C TYR A 936 13.15 4.82 -1.11
N ILE A 937 13.06 6.10 -0.78
CA ILE A 937 13.97 6.79 0.15
C ILE A 937 13.29 6.84 1.50
N GLU A 938 14.06 6.60 2.56
CA GLU A 938 13.67 6.89 3.93
C GLU A 938 14.56 8.04 4.45
N ALA A 939 13.94 9.09 4.96
CA ALA A 939 14.63 10.23 5.56
C ALA A 939 13.98 10.61 6.88
N LEU A 940 14.80 11.10 7.81
CA LEU A 940 14.35 11.72 9.05
C LEU A 940 14.48 13.23 8.90
N ILE A 941 13.40 13.96 9.19
CA ILE A 941 13.40 15.41 9.22
C ILE A 941 13.22 15.82 10.68
N THR A 942 14.18 16.57 11.19
CA THR A 942 14.23 17.00 12.57
C THR A 942 14.24 18.52 12.64
N ARG A 943 13.50 19.09 13.57
CA ARG A 943 13.40 20.54 13.75
C ARG A 943 14.07 20.95 15.05
N ASP A 944 15.10 21.79 14.98
CA ASP A 944 15.78 22.30 16.17
C ASP A 944 14.81 23.10 17.06
N SER A 945 14.90 22.87 18.36
CA SER A 945 14.30 23.62 19.48
C SER A 945 14.21 25.15 19.36
N SER A 946 15.04 25.79 18.52
CA SER A 946 14.97 27.23 18.20
C SER A 946 13.90 27.60 17.15
N ASP A 947 13.23 26.60 16.57
CA ASP A 947 12.17 26.68 15.54
C ASP A 947 12.60 27.34 14.21
N LYS A 948 13.91 27.57 14.02
CA LYS A 948 14.49 28.31 12.89
C LYS A 948 15.13 27.46 11.81
N HIS A 949 15.50 26.21 12.11
CA HIS A 949 16.25 25.37 11.18
C HIS A 949 15.74 23.91 11.17
N LEU A 950 15.40 23.41 9.97
CA LEU A 950 15.11 22.01 9.72
C LEU A 950 16.40 21.27 9.34
N GLN A 951 16.59 20.07 9.85
CA GLN A 951 17.66 19.15 9.48
C GLN A 951 17.09 17.91 8.81
N MET A 952 17.73 17.43 7.75
CA MET A 952 17.34 16.17 7.09
C MET A 952 18.49 15.18 7.15
N ARG A 953 18.20 13.98 7.65
CA ARG A 953 19.10 12.82 7.63
C ARG A 953 18.51 11.72 6.77
N VAL A 954 19.15 11.42 5.65
CA VAL A 954 18.74 10.29 4.80
C VAL A 954 19.21 8.98 5.42
N VAL A 955 18.31 8.03 5.58
CA VAL A 955 18.54 6.71 6.16
C VAL A 955 18.76 5.67 5.07
N ARG A 956 17.91 5.67 4.03
CA ARG A 956 17.97 4.72 2.91
C ARG A 956 17.76 5.44 1.60
N ILE A 957 18.44 4.99 0.55
CA ILE A 957 18.26 5.50 -0.82
C ILE A 957 17.91 4.36 -1.75
N ASN A 958 16.79 4.50 -2.46
CA ASN A 958 16.28 3.55 -3.45
C ASN A 958 16.23 2.09 -2.93
N SER A 959 15.77 1.90 -1.67
CA SER A 959 15.64 0.56 -1.12
C SER A 959 14.58 -0.24 -1.88
N VAL A 960 14.94 -1.48 -2.22
CA VAL A 960 14.13 -2.47 -2.93
C VAL A 960 14.13 -3.81 -2.20
N ASP A 961 14.37 -3.81 -0.89
CA ASP A 961 14.50 -5.02 -0.09
C ASP A 961 13.23 -5.89 -0.15
N HIS A 962 12.06 -5.26 -0.25
CA HIS A 962 10.75 -5.92 -0.44
C HIS A 962 10.62 -6.70 -1.75
N LEU A 963 11.47 -6.43 -2.74
CA LEU A 963 11.47 -7.13 -4.02
C LEU A 963 12.35 -8.39 -4.04
N LYS A 964 13.06 -8.70 -2.94
CA LYS A 964 13.88 -9.91 -2.85
C LYS A 964 13.02 -11.16 -3.13
N GLY A 965 13.47 -11.97 -4.09
CA GLY A 965 12.78 -13.18 -4.52
C GLY A 965 11.60 -12.98 -5.47
N LEU A 966 11.17 -11.73 -5.74
CA LEU A 966 10.13 -11.48 -6.73
C LEU A 966 10.70 -11.63 -8.14
N ARG A 967 10.17 -12.58 -8.92
CA ARG A 967 10.56 -12.80 -10.32
C ARG A 967 9.41 -12.43 -11.25
N LYS A 968 9.76 -11.82 -12.38
CA LYS A 968 8.79 -11.54 -13.44
C LYS A 968 8.38 -12.86 -14.11
N THR A 969 7.09 -13.06 -14.31
CA THR A 969 6.54 -14.27 -14.94
C THR A 969 6.94 -14.33 -16.42
N ARG A 970 7.32 -15.53 -16.89
CA ARG A 970 7.68 -15.76 -18.30
C ARG A 970 6.42 -15.74 -19.19
N GLY A 971 6.56 -15.33 -20.45
CA GLY A 971 5.46 -15.36 -21.43
C GLY A 971 4.64 -14.06 -21.56
N GLY A 972 5.20 -12.90 -21.20
CA GLY A 972 4.57 -11.59 -21.49
C GLY A 972 3.44 -11.16 -20.55
N ILE A 973 2.84 -12.10 -19.80
CA ILE A 973 1.76 -11.82 -18.83
C ILE A 973 2.22 -10.83 -17.76
N GLY A 974 3.44 -10.98 -17.23
CA GLY A 974 4.01 -10.05 -16.25
C GLY A 974 4.23 -8.63 -16.79
N SER A 975 4.31 -8.46 -18.11
CA SER A 975 4.46 -7.17 -18.79
C SER A 975 3.14 -6.58 -19.29
N ALA A 976 2.05 -7.37 -19.28
CA ALA A 976 0.75 -6.92 -19.72
C ALA A 976 0.10 -6.00 -18.68
N LYS A 977 -0.79 -5.12 -19.15
CA LYS A 977 -1.65 -4.30 -18.29
C LYS A 977 -2.37 -5.22 -17.30
N PHE A 978 -2.32 -4.88 -16.01
CA PHE A 978 -3.07 -5.61 -15.00
C PHE A 978 -4.57 -5.50 -15.27
N ASP A 979 -5.24 -6.64 -15.34
CA ASP A 979 -6.69 -6.73 -15.44
C ASP A 979 -7.25 -7.26 -14.11
N ALA A 980 -7.93 -6.39 -13.36
CA ALA A 980 -8.54 -6.75 -12.09
C ALA A 980 -9.66 -7.82 -12.24
N LYS A 981 -10.16 -8.06 -13.47
CA LYS A 981 -11.13 -9.12 -13.77
C LYS A 981 -10.46 -10.48 -13.98
N GLN A 982 -9.14 -10.53 -14.13
CA GLN A 982 -8.42 -11.79 -14.25
C GLN A 982 -8.41 -12.51 -12.90
N LYS A 983 -9.06 -13.66 -12.95
CA LYS A 983 -9.25 -14.61 -11.87
C LYS A 983 -7.95 -15.39 -11.64
N THR A 984 -7.51 -15.54 -10.39
CA THR A 984 -6.35 -16.39 -10.06
C THR A 984 -6.66 -17.84 -10.39
N MET A 985 -5.63 -18.66 -10.62
CA MET A 985 -5.80 -20.09 -10.92
C MET A 985 -6.65 -20.80 -9.84
N ASP A 986 -6.57 -20.34 -8.60
CA ASP A 986 -7.34 -20.86 -7.46
C ASP A 986 -8.85 -20.63 -7.61
N SER A 987 -9.24 -19.53 -8.26
CA SER A 987 -10.65 -19.27 -8.55
C SER A 987 -11.22 -20.16 -9.65
N PHE A 988 -10.37 -20.83 -10.44
CA PHE A 988 -10.75 -21.91 -11.36
C PHE A 988 -10.95 -23.25 -10.62
N PHE A 989 -10.26 -23.46 -9.50
CA PHE A 989 -10.35 -24.67 -8.68
C PHE A 989 -11.43 -24.62 -7.59
N LYS A 990 -12.12 -23.49 -7.42
CA LYS A 990 -13.32 -23.44 -6.57
C LYS A 990 -14.44 -24.27 -7.23
N PRO A 991 -15.07 -25.21 -6.50
CA PRO A 991 -16.11 -26.06 -7.06
C PRO A 991 -17.29 -25.19 -7.51
N THR A 992 -17.59 -25.22 -8.81
CA THR A 992 -18.76 -24.57 -9.37
C THR A 992 -19.99 -25.34 -8.89
N SER A 993 -20.88 -24.68 -8.14
CA SER A 993 -22.21 -25.20 -7.86
C SER A 993 -22.96 -25.37 -9.18
N ARG A 994 -23.11 -26.63 -9.61
CA ARG A 994 -23.90 -27.01 -10.79
C ARG A 994 -25.34 -26.57 -10.61
N LYS A 995 -25.81 -25.63 -11.43
CA LYS A 995 -27.12 -25.66 -12.08
C LYS A 995 -27.18 -24.64 -13.22
N ARG A 996 -26.87 -25.08 -14.44
CA ARG A 996 -27.52 -24.58 -15.66
C ARG A 996 -28.29 -25.76 -16.25
N LYS A 997 -29.61 -25.63 -16.28
CA LYS A 997 -30.46 -26.48 -17.12
C LYS A 997 -30.52 -25.85 -18.50
N LEU A 998 -30.36 -26.71 -19.50
CA LEU A 998 -30.66 -26.46 -20.91
C LEU A 998 -32.18 -26.30 -21.08
N GLU A 999 -32.60 -25.33 -21.89
CA GLU A 999 -33.87 -25.38 -22.61
C GLU A 999 -33.58 -24.91 -24.05
N ASP A 1000 -33.61 -25.87 -24.97
CA ASP A 1000 -33.97 -25.67 -26.38
C ASP A 1000 -35.29 -26.42 -26.56
N GLU A 1001 -36.37 -25.70 -26.86
CA GLU A 1001 -37.46 -26.06 -27.78
C GLU A 1001 -38.54 -24.96 -27.71
N ASP A 1002 -38.63 -24.14 -28.76
CA ASP A 1002 -39.89 -23.97 -29.51
C ASP A 1002 -39.70 -23.03 -30.71
N ILE A 1003 -39.69 -23.63 -31.90
CA ILE A 1003 -40.17 -23.03 -33.13
C ILE A 1003 -41.68 -23.38 -33.19
N VAL A 1004 -42.56 -22.37 -33.27
CA VAL A 1004 -43.75 -22.26 -34.17
C VAL A 1004 -44.80 -21.30 -33.58
N SER A 1005 -45.23 -20.34 -34.41
CA SER A 1005 -46.43 -19.45 -34.30
C SER A 1005 -46.37 -18.38 -33.20
N ARG A 1006 -46.49 -17.08 -33.46
CA ARG A 1006 -47.20 -16.30 -34.50
C ARG A 1006 -46.50 -14.97 -34.77
#